data_AF-A0A937LZ53-F1
#
_entry.id   AF-A0A937LZ53-F1
#
_cell.length_a   1.000
_cell.length_b   1.000
_cell.length_c   1.000
_cell.angle_alpha   90.00
_cell.angle_beta   90.00
_cell.angle_gamma   90.00
#
_symmetry.space_group_name_H-M   'P 1'
#
loop_
_entity.id
_entity.type
_entity.pdbx_description
1 polymer ?
#
loop_
_entity_poly.entity_id
_entity_poly.type
_entity_poly.pdbx_seq_one_letter_code
_entity_poly.pdbx_strand_id
1 'polypeptide(L)'
;MNSITRVISRALTATVLIFIVACSDSGDGVLYSGDLPTAPPASTPAPEPSPGNIVEVASEAGSFPTLLAALEAAGLVDALSDASASLTVFAPTEEAFAALPDGALDALLADPDALANVLTYHVIGSEVSVSAALDVAPTTVETLQGSDVALTVRADDYLYVNMAKVVDYDIDASNGVIHVVDSVILPPDLTPSTLTIAEIAVADEENFSTLVTALTEANLVATLSDPDANFTVFAPTNDAFDALGQDGVPYLLDNPEILESTLLYHVLAAKVTSIDAIAAAGTEVTMANGEEASIEFSQDGRGLLINNANIIITDIVASNGIIHVIDAVLGTEDLEIDTGILGTWMLAPEAGSLGVGPTEFDVSWFSGTDEVIAVRDCLYDDEFVFSRDGTFRNILGDTTWVEAWQGGSDSCAAPVAPHDGSNAATFEYDKEAMTLTLTGQGAYMGIPKPVNGAELGSPSEAPASVVYNAYPQEDGSIKLTVEAGTGVWWNYKFVKTAEPPPPSPFLGTWKMASEPGSLGVGPSEFDVSWFSGDDSVIAARACYYDDEYVFNPDGSFRVETQGETWVEAWQGADADGCAAPVAPHDSTQSATWTHDQTAGTLTIAGRGSYVGLPKAVNGSELSTPTDAPDSIVYNAYPQEDGSVLVTVEAGSNVWWNYKLIKTAEAAEPSPLAGTWYMSLADGSLGVGPAEFDTSWFNNSSDVTDERACYFDDAYVFGDYGTFENILQDETWVEAWQGAAADGCAAPVAPHDGSATARFAYDAAGQTLTISGLGAYIGLPKAINGAEIASPDAAASSIIYNAYLNDDGTMDVTVEAGENVWWNYVLTKPSE
;
A
#
# COMPACT_ATOMS: atom_id res chain seq x y z
N MET A 1 18.66 -1.53 54.47
CA MET A 1 19.20 -2.81 53.94
C MET A 1 19.21 -2.64 52.43
N ASN A 2 20.36 -2.29 51.84
CA ASN A 2 21.38 -3.19 51.25
C ASN A 2 20.97 -3.64 49.84
N SER A 3 21.77 -3.57 48.76
CA SER A 3 23.21 -3.22 48.58
C SER A 3 23.43 -2.74 47.13
N ILE A 4 24.13 -1.64 46.82
CA ILE A 4 25.58 -1.55 46.45
C ILE A 4 26.06 -2.76 45.60
N THR A 5 26.39 -2.62 44.30
CA THR A 5 27.74 -2.34 43.69
C THR A 5 27.55 -2.29 42.15
N ARG A 6 28.08 -1.42 41.27
CA ARG A 6 29.21 -0.43 41.19
C ARG A 6 30.50 -0.93 40.47
N VAL A 7 30.60 -0.71 39.15
CA VAL A 7 31.76 -1.03 38.26
C VAL A 7 32.34 0.25 37.60
N ILE A 8 33.51 0.20 36.95
CA ILE A 8 34.44 1.34 36.70
C ILE A 8 35.33 1.13 35.43
N SER A 9 35.77 2.23 34.77
CA SER A 9 36.91 2.36 33.80
C SER A 9 36.73 1.92 32.32
N ARG A 10 37.52 2.40 31.31
CA ARG A 10 38.27 3.67 31.03
C ARG A 10 39.09 3.57 29.71
N ALA A 11 39.00 4.56 28.81
CA ALA A 11 40.05 5.13 27.93
C ALA A 11 39.37 6.11 26.93
N LEU A 12 39.77 7.35 26.64
CA LEU A 12 40.97 8.19 26.82
C LEU A 12 42.12 8.00 25.80
N THR A 13 42.19 8.93 24.84
CA THR A 13 43.45 9.53 24.37
C THR A 13 43.27 11.04 24.22
N ALA A 14 44.31 11.82 24.55
CA ALA A 14 44.31 13.28 24.45
C ALA A 14 45.74 13.82 24.38
N THR A 15 45.96 14.96 23.70
CA THR A 15 47.23 15.71 23.69
C THR A 15 46.89 17.19 23.50
N VAL A 16 46.86 18.09 24.50
CA VAL A 16 47.80 18.46 25.60
C VAL A 16 48.87 19.48 25.20
N LEU A 17 48.67 20.75 25.60
CA LEU A 17 49.66 21.71 26.11
C LEU A 17 48.86 22.86 26.81
N ILE A 18 48.92 23.20 28.11
CA ILE A 18 49.99 23.42 29.13
C ILE A 18 50.63 24.82 29.01
N PHE A 19 50.70 25.72 30.01
CA PHE A 19 50.26 25.81 31.44
C PHE A 19 50.12 27.34 31.79
N ILE A 20 49.57 27.82 32.93
CA ILE A 20 50.21 28.10 34.26
C ILE A 20 49.06 28.74 35.12
N VAL A 21 48.50 28.14 36.20
CA VAL A 21 48.95 28.16 37.63
C VAL A 21 48.91 29.58 38.26
N ALA A 22 48.27 29.89 39.41
CA ALA A 22 47.76 29.14 40.58
C ALA A 22 46.49 29.85 41.20
N CYS A 23 45.83 29.46 42.30
CA CYS A 23 46.05 28.43 43.34
C CYS A 23 44.75 28.13 44.12
N SER A 24 44.66 26.92 44.72
CA SER A 24 44.08 26.51 46.04
C SER A 24 43.04 27.39 46.78
N ASP A 25 42.06 26.89 47.55
CA ASP A 25 41.36 25.59 47.73
C ASP A 25 40.26 25.77 48.82
N SER A 26 39.28 24.87 48.89
CA SER A 26 38.41 24.55 50.04
C SER A 26 37.38 25.58 50.58
N GLY A 27 36.17 25.08 50.85
CA GLY A 27 35.48 25.36 52.12
C GLY A 27 34.14 26.11 52.05
N ASP A 28 33.06 25.40 52.44
CA ASP A 28 31.70 25.91 52.67
C ASP A 28 31.62 27.26 53.44
N GLY A 29 30.58 28.06 53.13
CA GLY A 29 29.93 28.89 54.15
C GLY A 29 29.56 30.32 53.77
N VAL A 30 28.40 30.48 53.10
CA VAL A 30 27.47 31.63 53.16
C VAL A 30 28.06 32.99 53.57
N LEU A 31 28.24 33.90 52.60
CA LEU A 31 28.39 35.33 52.87
C LEU A 31 27.04 36.04 52.73
N TYR A 32 26.67 36.80 53.77
CA TYR A 32 25.50 37.68 53.78
C TYR A 32 25.77 38.98 52.99
N SER A 33 24.71 39.74 52.67
CA SER A 33 24.71 40.93 51.81
C SER A 33 25.38 42.19 52.40
N GLY A 34 26.55 42.07 53.01
CA GLY A 34 27.23 43.14 53.76
C GLY A 34 28.63 43.55 53.29
N ASP A 35 29.41 42.66 52.65
CA ASP A 35 30.86 42.85 52.45
C ASP A 35 31.31 42.82 50.96
N LEU A 36 30.56 43.50 50.08
CA LEU A 36 31.09 43.93 48.78
C LEU A 36 31.49 45.41 48.88
N PRO A 37 32.72 45.81 48.44
CA PRO A 37 33.11 47.21 48.43
C PRO A 37 32.23 48.00 47.46
N THR A 38 31.83 49.21 47.86
CA THR A 38 31.04 50.10 47.01
C THR A 38 31.75 50.32 45.68
N ALA A 39 31.12 49.89 44.58
CA ALA A 39 31.60 50.19 43.24
C ALA A 39 31.77 51.72 43.07
N PRO A 40 32.77 52.19 42.30
CA PRO A 40 32.80 53.58 41.88
C PRO A 40 31.49 53.91 41.14
N PRO A 41 31.01 55.17 41.19
CA PRO A 41 29.80 55.57 40.48
C PRO A 41 29.95 55.21 39.01
N ALA A 42 28.97 54.47 38.48
CA ALA A 42 29.00 54.04 37.08
C ALA A 42 29.18 55.26 36.18
N SER A 43 30.24 55.25 35.38
CA SER A 43 30.35 56.15 34.24
C SER A 43 29.13 55.88 33.36
N THR A 44 28.34 56.92 33.08
CA THR A 44 27.26 56.83 32.10
C THR A 44 27.83 56.20 30.82
N PRO A 45 27.20 55.14 30.28
CA PRO A 45 27.60 54.61 28.99
C PRO A 45 27.67 55.75 27.97
N ALA A 46 28.61 55.65 27.03
CA ALA A 46 28.42 56.38 25.78
C ALA A 46 27.09 55.89 25.17
N PRO A 47 26.32 56.74 24.46
CA PRO A 47 25.22 56.22 23.67
C PRO A 47 25.79 55.18 22.70
N GLU A 48 25.20 53.98 22.72
CA GLU A 48 25.34 53.02 21.64
C GLU A 48 25.05 53.73 20.29
N PRO A 49 25.70 53.35 19.18
CA PRO A 49 25.23 53.80 17.88
C PRO A 49 23.76 53.39 17.72
N SER A 50 22.93 54.28 17.18
CA SER A 50 21.60 53.88 16.73
C SER A 50 21.75 52.75 15.71
N PRO A 51 20.91 51.70 15.74
CA PRO A 51 20.78 50.79 14.61
C PRO A 51 20.52 51.59 13.32
N GLY A 52 20.96 51.03 12.19
CA GLY A 52 20.60 51.53 10.86
C GLY A 52 19.12 51.26 10.54
N ASN A 53 18.69 51.58 9.33
CA ASN A 53 17.41 51.08 8.83
C ASN A 53 17.47 49.56 8.53
N ILE A 54 16.32 48.91 8.34
CA ILE A 54 16.21 47.46 8.12
C ILE A 54 17.21 46.92 7.08
N VAL A 55 17.40 47.62 5.95
CA VAL A 55 18.33 47.18 4.88
C VAL A 55 19.79 47.35 5.31
N GLU A 56 20.12 48.40 6.06
CA GLU A 56 21.46 48.59 6.64
C GLU A 56 21.76 47.49 7.67
N VAL A 57 20.82 47.16 8.56
CA VAL A 57 20.99 46.11 9.58
C VAL A 57 21.15 44.73 8.94
N ALA A 58 20.32 44.37 7.95
CA ALA A 58 20.46 43.11 7.21
C ALA A 58 21.80 43.04 6.44
N SER A 59 22.26 44.16 5.88
CA SER A 59 23.55 44.24 5.19
C SER A 59 24.76 44.19 6.14
N GLU A 60 24.67 44.73 7.35
CA GLU A 60 25.74 44.64 8.35
C GLU A 60 25.80 43.26 9.03
N ALA A 61 24.66 42.57 9.17
CA ALA A 61 24.61 41.18 9.64
C ALA A 61 25.31 40.21 8.66
N GLY A 62 25.15 40.43 7.35
CA GLY A 62 25.82 39.65 6.31
C GLY A 62 25.24 38.25 6.05
N SER A 63 24.20 37.85 6.79
CA SER A 63 23.53 36.55 6.70
C SER A 63 22.41 36.47 5.66
N PHE A 64 22.13 37.57 4.93
CA PHE A 64 20.97 37.68 4.03
C PHE A 64 21.30 38.11 2.58
N PRO A 65 22.42 37.67 1.96
CA PRO A 65 22.78 38.12 0.60
C PRO A 65 21.72 37.80 -0.47
N THR A 66 20.98 36.69 -0.36
CA THR A 66 19.92 36.33 -1.33
C THR A 66 18.69 37.22 -1.16
N LEU A 67 18.24 37.46 0.07
CA LEU A 67 17.14 38.40 0.35
C LEU A 67 17.47 39.82 -0.10
N LEU A 68 18.69 40.31 0.13
CA LEU A 68 19.12 41.63 -0.30
C LEU A 68 19.16 41.75 -1.83
N ALA A 69 19.63 40.73 -2.54
CA ALA A 69 19.59 40.69 -4.01
C ALA A 69 18.16 40.66 -4.55
N ALA A 70 17.26 39.93 -3.89
CA ALA A 70 15.84 39.88 -4.23
C ALA A 70 15.15 41.25 -4.03
N LEU A 71 15.45 41.96 -2.93
CA LEU A 71 14.96 43.31 -2.66
C LEU A 71 15.47 44.34 -3.68
N GLU A 72 16.73 44.22 -4.14
CA GLU A 72 17.25 45.03 -5.26
C GLU A 72 16.52 44.72 -6.58
N ALA A 73 16.27 43.45 -6.89
CA ALA A 73 15.58 43.01 -8.11
C ALA A 73 14.11 43.47 -8.18
N ALA A 74 13.38 43.37 -7.06
CA ALA A 74 12.01 43.86 -6.91
C ALA A 74 11.91 45.39 -6.71
N GLY A 75 13.04 46.09 -6.52
CA GLY A 75 13.06 47.54 -6.30
C GLY A 75 12.51 48.00 -4.94
N LEU A 76 12.41 47.12 -3.96
CA LEU A 76 11.79 47.38 -2.65
C LEU A 76 12.72 48.05 -1.61
N VAL A 77 14.02 48.19 -1.94
CA VAL A 77 15.04 48.80 -1.05
C VAL A 77 14.62 50.17 -0.50
N ASP A 78 14.17 51.09 -1.37
CA ASP A 78 13.76 52.44 -0.97
C ASP A 78 12.55 52.42 0.01
N ALA A 79 11.70 51.38 -0.04
CA ALA A 79 10.55 51.24 0.85
C ALA A 79 10.94 50.69 2.23
N LEU A 80 11.80 49.66 2.29
CA LEU A 80 12.31 49.11 3.55
C LEU A 80 13.33 50.02 4.24
N SER A 81 13.92 50.98 3.53
CA SER A 81 14.78 52.03 4.10
C SER A 81 14.03 53.32 4.49
N ASP A 82 12.70 53.41 4.37
CA ASP A 82 11.96 54.61 4.78
C ASP A 82 11.98 54.77 6.32
N ALA A 83 12.73 55.77 6.79
CA ALA A 83 12.86 56.14 8.20
C ALA A 83 11.60 56.79 8.82
N SER A 84 10.48 56.82 8.11
CA SER A 84 9.14 57.18 8.61
C SER A 84 8.17 55.99 8.66
N ALA A 85 8.58 54.82 8.18
CA ALA A 85 7.86 53.57 8.38
C ALA A 85 8.09 52.98 9.80
N SER A 86 7.25 52.01 10.15
CA SER A 86 7.40 51.13 11.31
C SER A 86 6.95 49.76 10.83
N LEU A 87 7.88 48.80 10.73
CA LEU A 87 7.68 47.53 10.02
C LEU A 87 8.10 46.34 10.88
N THR A 88 7.57 45.17 10.54
CA THR A 88 8.13 43.87 10.93
C THR A 88 8.48 43.11 9.66
N VAL A 89 9.72 42.65 9.52
CA VAL A 89 10.18 41.89 8.35
C VAL A 89 10.55 40.47 8.78
N PHE A 90 9.88 39.49 8.18
CA PHE A 90 10.25 38.08 8.27
C PHE A 90 11.34 37.81 7.22
N ALA A 91 12.59 37.68 7.64
CA ALA A 91 13.75 37.51 6.76
C ALA A 91 14.11 36.02 6.64
N PRO A 92 13.93 35.37 5.48
CA PRO A 92 14.32 33.97 5.31
C PRO A 92 15.84 33.81 5.38
N THR A 93 16.32 32.69 5.94
CA THR A 93 17.74 32.34 5.87
C THR A 93 18.17 31.92 4.46
N GLU A 94 19.48 31.81 4.23
CA GLU A 94 20.00 31.27 2.96
C GLU A 94 19.63 29.77 2.79
N GLU A 95 19.48 29.02 3.90
CA GLU A 95 18.93 27.66 3.87
C GLU A 95 17.45 27.64 3.47
N ALA A 96 16.65 28.63 3.90
CA ALA A 96 15.26 28.79 3.51
C ALA A 96 15.10 29.00 1.98
N PHE A 97 15.98 29.81 1.38
CA PHE A 97 16.03 29.98 -0.08
C PHE A 97 16.56 28.73 -0.80
N ALA A 98 17.50 27.99 -0.19
CA ALA A 98 18.02 26.73 -0.73
C ALA A 98 17.04 25.54 -0.60
N ALA A 99 15.99 25.67 0.22
CA ALA A 99 14.92 24.69 0.36
C ALA A 99 13.74 24.91 -0.60
N LEU A 100 13.76 25.97 -1.43
CA LEU A 100 12.79 26.18 -2.50
C LEU A 100 12.96 25.10 -3.60
N PRO A 101 11.87 24.68 -4.28
CA PRO A 101 11.94 23.75 -5.40
C PRO A 101 12.89 24.23 -6.52
N ASP A 102 13.53 23.27 -7.21
CA ASP A 102 14.50 23.55 -8.26
C ASP A 102 13.95 24.54 -9.32
N GLY A 103 14.63 25.68 -9.45
CA GLY A 103 14.26 26.75 -10.39
C GLY A 103 13.16 27.71 -9.91
N ALA A 104 12.51 27.49 -8.77
CA ALA A 104 11.47 28.39 -8.25
C ALA A 104 12.03 29.79 -7.92
N LEU A 105 13.23 29.86 -7.33
CA LEU A 105 13.91 31.13 -7.07
C LEU A 105 14.32 31.86 -8.36
N ASP A 106 14.81 31.13 -9.38
CA ASP A 106 15.14 31.70 -10.69
C ASP A 106 13.88 32.22 -11.41
N ALA A 107 12.74 31.54 -11.27
CA ALA A 107 11.46 31.98 -11.82
C ALA A 107 10.96 33.28 -11.14
N LEU A 108 11.04 33.37 -9.81
CA LEU A 108 10.74 34.61 -9.08
C LEU A 108 11.70 35.75 -9.48
N LEU A 109 13.01 35.50 -9.53
CA LEU A 109 14.00 36.50 -9.96
C LEU A 109 13.82 36.95 -11.43
N ALA A 110 13.11 36.18 -12.26
CA ALA A 110 12.76 36.55 -13.63
C ALA A 110 11.47 37.41 -13.74
N ASP A 111 10.63 37.44 -12.71
CA ASP A 111 9.40 38.26 -12.65
C ASP A 111 9.43 39.19 -11.41
N PRO A 112 9.90 40.45 -11.57
CA PRO A 112 9.96 41.40 -10.47
C PRO A 112 8.61 41.77 -9.83
N ASP A 113 7.49 41.63 -10.55
CA ASP A 113 6.16 41.92 -9.99
C ASP A 113 5.70 40.77 -9.08
N ALA A 114 5.93 39.51 -9.50
CA ALA A 114 5.70 38.33 -8.67
C ALA A 114 6.65 38.26 -7.46
N LEU A 115 7.93 38.61 -7.65
CA LEU A 115 8.92 38.71 -6.57
C LEU A 115 8.55 39.80 -5.58
N ALA A 116 8.11 40.97 -6.04
CA ALA A 116 7.64 42.04 -5.17
C ALA A 116 6.44 41.57 -4.32
N ASN A 117 5.49 40.84 -4.91
CA ASN A 117 4.34 40.26 -4.23
C ASN A 117 4.76 39.28 -3.11
N VAL A 118 5.68 38.36 -3.36
CA VAL A 118 6.21 37.45 -2.33
C VAL A 118 6.97 38.22 -1.24
N LEU A 119 7.81 39.19 -1.61
CA LEU A 119 8.60 39.97 -0.65
C LEU A 119 7.75 40.91 0.22
N THR A 120 6.63 41.45 -0.27
CA THR A 120 5.71 42.24 0.57
C THR A 120 4.84 41.37 1.48
N TYR A 121 4.65 40.08 1.16
CA TYR A 121 4.01 39.11 2.06
C TYR A 121 4.89 38.76 3.27
N HIS A 122 6.21 38.92 3.16
CA HIS A 122 7.16 38.82 4.27
C HIS A 122 7.17 40.04 5.22
N VAL A 123 6.27 41.03 5.05
CA VAL A 123 6.32 42.30 5.81
C VAL A 123 4.95 42.68 6.38
N ILE A 124 4.92 43.03 7.66
CA ILE A 124 3.75 43.64 8.32
C ILE A 124 3.97 45.15 8.44
N GLY A 125 2.90 45.94 8.21
CA GLY A 125 2.90 47.42 8.27
C GLY A 125 2.98 48.03 9.68
N SER A 126 3.56 47.31 10.64
CA SER A 126 3.79 47.74 12.02
C SER A 126 4.93 46.95 12.66
N GLU A 127 5.67 47.58 13.56
CA GLU A 127 6.67 46.95 14.42
C GLU A 127 6.00 46.10 15.52
N VAL A 128 6.31 44.79 15.53
CA VAL A 128 5.75 43.79 16.45
C VAL A 128 6.88 42.90 16.95
N SER A 129 7.20 42.95 18.25
CA SER A 129 8.16 42.02 18.86
C SER A 129 7.59 40.61 18.97
N VAL A 130 8.45 39.58 19.04
CA VAL A 130 8.00 38.20 19.28
C VAL A 130 7.20 38.10 20.57
N SER A 131 7.60 38.82 21.61
CA SER A 131 6.84 38.93 22.86
C SER A 131 5.41 39.47 22.67
N ALA A 132 5.20 40.44 21.76
CA ALA A 132 3.87 40.98 21.47
C ALA A 132 3.04 40.05 20.56
N ALA A 133 3.69 39.31 19.65
CA ALA A 133 3.04 38.29 18.82
C ALA A 133 2.57 37.08 19.66
N LEU A 134 3.41 36.58 20.56
CA LEU A 134 3.07 35.49 21.49
C LEU A 134 1.91 35.87 22.44
N ASP A 135 1.79 37.14 22.85
CA ASP A 135 0.70 37.65 23.68
C ASP A 135 -0.68 37.68 22.97
N VAL A 136 -0.73 37.52 21.63
CA VAL A 136 -1.97 37.55 20.83
C VAL A 136 -2.24 36.28 20.01
N ALA A 137 -1.28 35.36 19.90
CA ALA A 137 -1.41 34.12 19.15
C ALA A 137 -2.32 33.08 19.85
N PRO A 138 -3.02 32.19 19.11
CA PRO A 138 -3.09 32.13 17.65
C PRO A 138 -3.98 33.25 17.06
N THR A 139 -3.54 33.85 15.96
CA THR A 139 -4.28 34.93 15.26
C THR A 139 -3.80 35.11 13.82
N THR A 140 -4.51 35.91 13.01
CA THR A 140 -4.07 36.30 11.65
C THR A 140 -3.76 37.81 11.58
N VAL A 141 -2.85 38.21 10.67
CA VAL A 141 -2.41 39.61 10.52
C VAL A 141 -2.18 39.97 9.05
N GLU A 142 -2.80 41.06 8.58
CA GLU A 142 -2.67 41.62 7.22
C GLU A 142 -1.21 42.02 6.93
N THR A 143 -0.64 41.51 5.84
CA THR A 143 0.70 41.86 5.34
C THR A 143 0.67 43.10 4.43
N LEU A 144 1.82 43.67 4.09
CA LEU A 144 1.92 44.75 3.08
C LEU A 144 1.49 44.30 1.66
N GLN A 145 1.37 42.99 1.42
CA GLN A 145 0.83 42.43 0.18
C GLN A 145 -0.71 42.47 0.15
N GLY A 146 -1.36 42.40 1.31
CA GLY A 146 -2.82 42.50 1.47
C GLY A 146 -3.53 41.19 1.83
N SER A 147 -2.86 40.03 1.73
CA SER A 147 -3.29 38.78 2.37
C SER A 147 -2.74 38.67 3.79
N ASP A 148 -3.43 37.90 4.63
CA ASP A 148 -3.03 37.61 6.00
C ASP A 148 -1.90 36.57 6.09
N VAL A 149 -1.09 36.67 7.16
CA VAL A 149 -0.28 35.56 7.71
C VAL A 149 -0.88 35.09 9.04
N ALA A 150 -0.77 33.79 9.33
CA ALA A 150 -1.14 33.24 10.64
C ALA A 150 0.06 33.29 11.60
N LEU A 151 -0.15 33.79 12.81
CA LEU A 151 0.83 33.79 13.89
C LEU A 151 0.42 32.73 14.92
N THR A 152 1.25 31.70 15.12
CA THR A 152 0.95 30.57 16.00
C THR A 152 2.09 30.27 16.98
N VAL A 153 1.74 29.67 18.13
CA VAL A 153 2.72 29.12 19.08
C VAL A 153 2.58 27.60 19.05
N ARG A 154 3.70 26.88 18.87
CA ARG A 154 3.69 25.42 18.76
C ARG A 154 4.29 24.76 20.00
N ALA A 155 4.27 23.43 20.04
CA ALA A 155 4.64 22.61 21.20
C ALA A 155 6.12 22.69 21.63
N ASP A 156 6.95 23.43 20.89
CA ASP A 156 8.35 23.74 21.17
C ASP A 156 8.56 25.13 21.83
N ASP A 157 7.48 25.84 22.15
CA ASP A 157 7.42 27.23 22.66
C ASP A 157 7.93 28.32 21.68
N TYR A 158 8.08 28.03 20.38
CA TYR A 158 8.47 29.04 19.37
C TYR A 158 7.25 29.68 18.67
N LEU A 159 7.47 30.90 18.16
CA LEU A 159 6.57 31.59 17.24
C LEU A 159 6.76 31.03 15.82
N TYR A 160 5.65 30.76 15.13
CA TYR A 160 5.61 30.40 13.72
C TYR A 160 4.77 31.41 12.94
N VAL A 161 5.17 31.64 11.68
CA VAL A 161 4.50 32.52 10.72
C VAL A 161 4.07 31.65 9.55
N ASN A 162 2.76 31.45 9.39
CA ASN A 162 2.16 30.33 8.68
C ASN A 162 2.76 29.00 9.19
N MET A 163 3.73 28.43 8.46
CA MET A 163 4.46 27.22 8.83
C MET A 163 5.97 27.46 9.06
N ALA A 164 6.47 28.66 8.76
CA ALA A 164 7.88 29.01 8.92
C ALA A 164 8.20 29.28 10.39
N LYS A 165 9.27 28.69 10.91
CA LYS A 165 9.72 28.90 12.29
C LYS A 165 10.51 30.19 12.41
N VAL A 166 10.22 31.00 13.42
CA VAL A 166 11.10 32.12 13.81
C VAL A 166 12.31 31.57 14.58
N VAL A 167 13.51 31.71 14.01
CA VAL A 167 14.76 31.09 14.51
C VAL A 167 15.75 32.06 15.17
N ASP A 168 15.67 33.34 14.83
CA ASP A 168 16.36 34.46 15.51
C ASP A 168 15.46 35.70 15.41
N TYR A 169 15.46 36.61 16.38
CA TYR A 169 14.35 37.57 16.51
C TYR A 169 14.63 38.80 17.39
N ASP A 170 13.66 39.74 17.37
CA ASP A 170 13.73 41.05 18.04
C ASP A 170 15.00 41.83 17.65
N ILE A 171 15.40 41.74 16.37
CA ILE A 171 16.56 42.43 15.81
C ILE A 171 16.17 43.89 15.50
N ASP A 172 16.50 44.79 16.43
CA ASP A 172 16.21 46.24 16.37
C ASP A 172 16.75 46.92 15.09
N ALA A 173 15.89 47.67 14.40
CA ALA A 173 16.26 48.64 13.36
C ALA A 173 15.60 50.01 13.61
N SER A 174 16.12 51.08 13.00
CA SER A 174 15.62 52.45 13.25
C SER A 174 14.22 52.75 12.68
N ASN A 175 13.64 51.82 11.92
CA ASN A 175 12.32 51.91 11.30
C ASN A 175 11.50 50.61 11.39
N GLY A 176 11.82 49.73 12.36
CA GLY A 176 11.11 48.47 12.57
C GLY A 176 11.97 47.38 13.21
N VAL A 177 11.54 46.14 13.06
CA VAL A 177 12.21 44.95 13.62
C VAL A 177 12.34 43.86 12.56
N ILE A 178 13.41 43.07 12.64
CA ILE A 178 13.62 41.87 11.80
C ILE A 178 13.46 40.62 12.66
N HIS A 179 12.72 39.65 12.13
CA HIS A 179 12.61 38.29 12.65
C HIS A 179 13.07 37.31 11.56
N VAL A 180 14.00 36.43 11.89
CA VAL A 180 14.60 35.48 10.94
C VAL A 180 13.75 34.22 10.89
N VAL A 181 13.39 33.76 9.69
CA VAL A 181 12.56 32.58 9.48
C VAL A 181 13.28 31.47 8.70
N ASP A 182 12.98 30.22 9.02
CA ASP A 182 13.63 29.04 8.42
C ASP A 182 13.09 28.64 7.03
N SER A 183 12.01 29.28 6.59
CA SER A 183 11.27 28.96 5.37
C SER A 183 10.82 30.25 4.68
N VAL A 184 10.81 30.28 3.35
CA VAL A 184 10.25 31.38 2.55
C VAL A 184 8.72 31.28 2.58
N ILE A 185 8.02 32.27 3.12
CA ILE A 185 6.55 32.25 3.18
C ILE A 185 5.94 32.74 1.87
N LEU A 186 5.07 31.92 1.28
CA LEU A 186 4.35 32.25 0.05
C LEU A 186 2.92 32.70 0.38
N PRO A 187 2.38 33.73 -0.30
CA PRO A 187 0.97 34.08 -0.18
C PRO A 187 0.08 32.97 -0.75
N PRO A 188 -1.07 32.65 -0.13
CA PRO A 188 -2.00 31.66 -0.65
C PRO A 188 -2.58 32.13 -2.00
N ASP A 189 -2.76 31.20 -2.96
CA ASP A 189 -3.39 31.51 -4.25
C ASP A 189 -4.91 31.60 -4.11
N LEU A 190 -5.38 32.76 -3.67
CA LEU A 190 -6.80 33.05 -3.53
C LEU A 190 -7.43 33.59 -4.83
N THR A 191 -6.95 33.16 -6.01
CA THR A 191 -7.53 33.62 -7.29
C THR A 191 -8.95 33.06 -7.49
N PRO A 192 -9.98 33.92 -7.64
CA PRO A 192 -11.36 33.46 -7.60
C PRO A 192 -11.80 32.77 -8.90
N SER A 193 -12.09 31.47 -8.82
CA SER A 193 -12.73 30.72 -9.91
C SER A 193 -14.16 31.18 -10.18
N THR A 194 -14.62 30.99 -11.42
CA THR A 194 -16.04 31.14 -11.80
C THR A 194 -16.85 29.86 -11.63
N LEU A 195 -16.20 28.73 -11.33
CA LEU A 195 -16.84 27.43 -11.10
C LEU A 195 -17.28 27.29 -9.63
N THR A 196 -18.33 26.52 -9.39
CA THR A 196 -18.72 26.04 -8.05
C THR A 196 -17.87 24.85 -7.61
N ILE A 197 -17.92 24.47 -6.33
CA ILE A 197 -17.21 23.29 -5.79
C ILE A 197 -17.51 22.04 -6.62
N ALA A 198 -18.79 21.77 -6.90
CA ALA A 198 -19.19 20.60 -7.67
C ALA A 198 -18.68 20.65 -9.13
N GLU A 199 -18.64 21.82 -9.76
CA GLU A 199 -18.08 21.99 -11.12
C GLU A 199 -16.55 21.85 -11.16
N ILE A 200 -15.83 22.11 -10.06
CA ILE A 200 -14.39 21.85 -9.95
C ILE A 200 -14.14 20.34 -9.80
N ALA A 201 -14.86 19.66 -8.88
CA ALA A 201 -14.73 18.21 -8.70
C ALA A 201 -15.06 17.43 -9.99
N VAL A 202 -16.05 17.86 -10.76
CA VAL A 202 -16.39 17.27 -12.08
C VAL A 202 -15.35 17.59 -13.16
N ALA A 203 -14.53 18.63 -13.00
CA ALA A 203 -13.48 18.99 -13.97
C ALA A 203 -12.13 18.27 -13.72
N ASP A 204 -12.00 17.59 -12.58
CA ASP A 204 -10.79 16.90 -12.11
C ASP A 204 -11.14 15.44 -11.78
N GLU A 205 -11.46 14.70 -12.85
CA GLU A 205 -11.85 13.28 -12.81
C GLU A 205 -10.73 12.40 -12.22
N GLU A 206 -9.46 12.77 -12.46
CA GLU A 206 -8.25 12.09 -11.98
C GLU A 206 -8.17 12.04 -10.46
N ASN A 207 -8.65 13.09 -9.76
CA ASN A 207 -8.68 13.14 -8.30
C ASN A 207 -10.05 12.82 -7.70
N PHE A 208 -11.18 13.12 -8.36
CA PHE A 208 -12.50 13.15 -7.70
C PHE A 208 -13.63 12.34 -8.35
N SER A 209 -13.35 11.43 -9.30
CA SER A 209 -14.40 10.61 -9.94
C SER A 209 -15.29 9.83 -8.95
N THR A 210 -14.70 9.26 -7.88
CA THR A 210 -15.44 8.53 -6.84
C THR A 210 -16.25 9.50 -5.97
N LEU A 211 -15.69 10.66 -5.61
CA LEU A 211 -16.39 11.72 -4.88
C LEU A 211 -17.61 12.27 -5.66
N VAL A 212 -17.46 12.49 -6.97
CA VAL A 212 -18.54 12.96 -7.86
C VAL A 212 -19.66 11.92 -7.96
N THR A 213 -19.31 10.63 -8.00
CA THR A 213 -20.27 9.53 -8.00
C THR A 213 -21.03 9.47 -6.67
N ALA A 214 -20.31 9.47 -5.55
CA ALA A 214 -20.85 9.50 -4.19
C ALA A 214 -21.81 10.69 -3.96
N LEU A 215 -21.41 11.90 -4.35
CA LEU A 215 -22.24 13.11 -4.28
C LEU A 215 -23.50 13.03 -5.15
N THR A 216 -23.48 12.27 -6.24
CA THR A 216 -24.61 12.09 -7.16
C THR A 216 -25.66 11.17 -6.56
N GLU A 217 -25.27 10.02 -6.03
CA GLU A 217 -26.20 9.08 -5.38
C GLU A 217 -26.76 9.63 -4.06
N ALA A 218 -25.93 10.36 -3.27
CA ALA A 218 -26.40 11.14 -2.13
C ALA A 218 -27.26 12.36 -2.52
N ASN A 219 -27.38 12.69 -3.82
CA ASN A 219 -28.11 13.85 -4.33
C ASN A 219 -27.62 15.21 -3.74
N LEU A 220 -26.36 15.27 -3.30
CA LEU A 220 -25.73 16.45 -2.70
C LEU A 220 -25.10 17.42 -3.73
N VAL A 221 -24.94 17.01 -5.00
CA VAL A 221 -24.42 17.86 -6.09
C VAL A 221 -25.11 19.23 -6.15
N ALA A 222 -26.44 19.27 -5.99
CA ALA A 222 -27.21 20.51 -6.02
C ALA A 222 -26.91 21.45 -4.84
N THR A 223 -26.54 20.90 -3.68
CA THR A 223 -26.14 21.65 -2.48
C THR A 223 -24.75 22.27 -2.67
N LEU A 224 -23.77 21.49 -3.14
CA LEU A 224 -22.41 21.98 -3.42
C LEU A 224 -22.32 22.85 -4.69
N SER A 225 -23.41 22.96 -5.46
CA SER A 225 -23.58 23.88 -6.59
C SER A 225 -24.28 25.20 -6.22
N ASP A 226 -24.73 25.42 -4.98
CA ASP A 226 -25.45 26.65 -4.61
C ASP A 226 -24.50 27.87 -4.64
N PRO A 227 -24.74 28.88 -5.50
CA PRO A 227 -23.85 30.05 -5.64
C PRO A 227 -24.00 31.08 -4.50
N ASP A 228 -25.07 31.02 -3.69
CA ASP A 228 -25.26 31.88 -2.52
C ASP A 228 -24.63 31.27 -1.24
N ALA A 229 -24.15 30.02 -1.31
CA ALA A 229 -23.47 29.33 -0.21
C ALA A 229 -22.00 29.75 -0.02
N ASN A 230 -21.45 29.39 1.14
CA ASN A 230 -20.03 29.61 1.50
C ASN A 230 -19.52 28.40 2.30
N PHE A 231 -19.04 27.39 1.58
CA PHE A 231 -18.51 26.15 2.16
C PHE A 231 -16.98 26.11 2.18
N THR A 232 -16.43 25.23 2.99
CA THR A 232 -15.11 24.61 2.76
C THR A 232 -15.35 23.11 2.67
N VAL A 233 -14.82 22.46 1.64
CA VAL A 233 -14.94 21.01 1.46
C VAL A 233 -13.55 20.40 1.57
N PHE A 234 -13.40 19.49 2.51
CA PHE A 234 -12.25 18.60 2.59
C PHE A 234 -12.53 17.45 1.61
N ALA A 235 -12.04 17.56 0.38
CA ALA A 235 -12.36 16.65 -0.70
C ALA A 235 -11.42 15.43 -0.70
N PRO A 236 -11.90 14.21 -0.37
CA PRO A 236 -11.09 13.01 -0.47
C PRO A 236 -10.81 12.69 -1.95
N THR A 237 -9.58 12.24 -2.24
CA THR A 237 -9.19 11.75 -3.56
C THR A 237 -9.86 10.40 -3.90
N ASN A 238 -9.69 9.92 -5.13
CA ASN A 238 -10.03 8.54 -5.50
C ASN A 238 -9.29 7.54 -4.57
N ASP A 239 -7.96 7.69 -4.43
CA ASP A 239 -7.11 6.89 -3.53
C ASP A 239 -7.64 6.83 -2.09
N ALA A 240 -8.19 7.94 -1.59
CA ALA A 240 -8.76 8.06 -0.24
C ALA A 240 -10.04 7.22 -0.04
N PHE A 241 -10.81 6.98 -1.11
CA PHE A 241 -11.93 6.04 -1.12
C PHE A 241 -11.46 4.61 -1.32
N ASP A 242 -10.46 4.37 -2.17
CA ASP A 242 -9.93 3.04 -2.45
C ASP A 242 -9.24 2.44 -1.19
N ALA A 243 -8.68 3.30 -0.33
CA ALA A 243 -8.17 2.96 1.00
C ALA A 243 -9.23 2.40 1.98
N LEU A 244 -10.54 2.47 1.64
CA LEU A 244 -11.61 1.81 2.40
C LEU A 244 -11.73 0.30 2.10
N GLY A 245 -11.03 -0.19 1.07
CA GLY A 245 -11.11 -1.57 0.58
C GLY A 245 -12.29 -1.81 -0.36
N GLN A 246 -12.32 -3.00 -0.97
CA GLN A 246 -13.24 -3.34 -2.07
C GLN A 246 -14.73 -3.21 -1.67
N ASP A 247 -15.09 -3.58 -0.44
CA ASP A 247 -16.44 -3.42 0.11
C ASP A 247 -16.79 -1.96 0.47
N GLY A 248 -15.80 -1.06 0.59
CA GLY A 248 -15.95 0.22 1.26
C GLY A 248 -16.83 1.23 0.53
N VAL A 249 -16.57 1.45 -0.76
CA VAL A 249 -17.41 2.30 -1.62
C VAL A 249 -18.78 1.66 -1.87
N PRO A 250 -18.91 0.36 -2.23
CA PRO A 250 -20.20 -0.32 -2.33
C PRO A 250 -21.06 -0.20 -1.06
N TYR A 251 -20.48 -0.44 0.12
CA TYR A 251 -21.19 -0.31 1.40
C TYR A 251 -21.77 1.09 1.60
N LEU A 252 -21.01 2.15 1.27
CA LEU A 252 -21.51 3.51 1.35
C LEU A 252 -22.66 3.75 0.34
N LEU A 253 -22.51 3.33 -0.91
CA LEU A 253 -23.53 3.50 -1.95
C LEU A 253 -24.85 2.77 -1.61
N ASP A 254 -24.79 1.56 -1.03
CA ASP A 254 -25.96 0.80 -0.58
C ASP A 254 -26.61 1.36 0.71
N ASN A 255 -25.90 2.20 1.48
CA ASN A 255 -26.38 2.81 2.73
C ASN A 255 -26.50 4.34 2.61
N PRO A 256 -27.50 4.87 1.87
CA PRO A 256 -27.58 6.30 1.54
C PRO A 256 -27.71 7.24 2.74
N GLU A 257 -28.31 6.81 3.87
CA GLU A 257 -28.33 7.62 5.11
C GLU A 257 -26.94 7.76 5.75
N ILE A 258 -26.07 6.76 5.58
CA ILE A 258 -24.67 6.81 6.02
C ILE A 258 -23.87 7.67 5.04
N LEU A 259 -23.99 7.42 3.73
CA LEU A 259 -23.33 8.19 2.67
C LEU A 259 -23.61 9.69 2.77
N GLU A 260 -24.87 10.11 2.97
CA GLU A 260 -25.22 11.53 3.17
C GLU A 260 -24.52 12.10 4.42
N SER A 261 -24.48 11.36 5.53
CA SER A 261 -23.79 11.79 6.76
C SER A 261 -22.28 11.90 6.57
N THR A 262 -21.64 10.88 5.99
CA THR A 262 -20.20 10.85 5.70
C THR A 262 -19.81 12.01 4.77
N LEU A 263 -20.53 12.22 3.67
CA LEU A 263 -20.26 13.33 2.76
C LEU A 263 -20.48 14.70 3.41
N LEU A 264 -21.46 14.85 4.31
CA LEU A 264 -21.66 16.09 5.08
C LEU A 264 -20.61 16.29 6.19
N TYR A 265 -19.94 15.23 6.67
CA TYR A 265 -18.81 15.35 7.59
C TYR A 265 -17.55 15.95 6.91
N HIS A 266 -17.46 15.88 5.58
CA HIS A 266 -16.41 16.52 4.79
C HIS A 266 -16.67 18.02 4.50
N VAL A 267 -17.83 18.56 4.88
CA VAL A 267 -18.26 19.92 4.54
C VAL A 267 -18.32 20.80 5.79
N LEU A 268 -17.59 21.91 5.79
CA LEU A 268 -17.68 22.97 6.79
C LEU A 268 -18.53 24.13 6.26
N ALA A 269 -19.48 24.63 7.06
CA ALA A 269 -20.44 25.69 6.68
C ALA A 269 -19.86 27.13 6.72
N ALA A 270 -18.58 27.27 6.41
CA ALA A 270 -17.86 28.54 6.29
C ALA A 270 -16.73 28.42 5.25
N LYS A 271 -16.26 29.54 4.68
CA LYS A 271 -15.01 29.60 3.92
C LYS A 271 -13.84 29.75 4.90
N VAL A 272 -12.88 28.83 4.85
CA VAL A 272 -11.70 28.73 5.71
C VAL A 272 -10.50 28.46 4.81
N THR A 273 -9.58 29.41 4.71
CA THR A 273 -8.32 29.25 3.97
C THR A 273 -7.31 28.39 4.74
N SER A 274 -6.19 28.02 4.11
CA SER A 274 -5.03 27.44 4.82
C SER A 274 -4.56 28.32 5.99
N ILE A 275 -4.61 29.65 5.83
CA ILE A 275 -4.21 30.62 6.86
C ILE A 275 -5.20 30.61 8.03
N ASP A 276 -6.50 30.57 7.75
CA ASP A 276 -7.54 30.40 8.77
C ASP A 276 -7.40 29.05 9.50
N ALA A 277 -7.11 27.97 8.76
CA ALA A 277 -6.91 26.63 9.32
C ALA A 277 -5.65 26.53 10.20
N ILE A 278 -4.53 27.15 9.80
CA ILE A 278 -3.32 27.26 10.63
C ILE A 278 -3.64 28.02 11.93
N ALA A 279 -4.43 29.10 11.88
CA ALA A 279 -4.84 29.84 13.07
C ALA A 279 -5.88 29.09 13.93
N ALA A 280 -6.61 28.14 13.36
CA ALA A 280 -7.56 27.25 14.04
C ALA A 280 -6.93 25.91 14.51
N ALA A 281 -5.67 25.65 14.21
CA ALA A 281 -5.01 24.38 14.56
C ALA A 281 -4.95 24.17 16.09
N GLY A 282 -5.31 22.96 16.53
CA GLY A 282 -5.55 22.63 17.93
C GLY A 282 -6.96 23.00 18.42
N THR A 283 -7.93 23.19 17.51
CA THR A 283 -9.35 23.43 17.85
C THR A 283 -10.30 22.51 17.09
N GLU A 284 -11.48 22.28 17.68
CA GLU A 284 -12.59 21.52 17.09
C GLU A 284 -13.46 22.44 16.22
N VAL A 285 -13.91 21.97 15.06
CA VAL A 285 -14.84 22.65 14.15
C VAL A 285 -16.08 21.80 13.84
N THR A 286 -17.26 22.40 13.92
CA THR A 286 -18.53 21.71 13.69
C THR A 286 -18.82 21.57 12.19
N MET A 287 -18.86 20.32 11.71
CA MET A 287 -19.09 19.95 10.31
C MET A 287 -20.59 19.95 9.97
N ALA A 288 -20.94 19.84 8.68
CA ALA A 288 -22.30 20.03 8.21
C ALA A 288 -23.27 18.90 8.59
N ASN A 289 -22.78 17.71 8.96
CA ASN A 289 -23.59 16.67 9.58
C ASN A 289 -23.96 16.98 11.05
N GLY A 290 -23.24 17.91 11.70
CA GLY A 290 -23.43 18.34 13.09
C GLY A 290 -22.47 17.71 14.10
N GLU A 291 -21.46 16.96 13.64
CA GLU A 291 -20.37 16.43 14.45
C GLU A 291 -19.16 17.38 14.44
N GLU A 292 -18.23 17.19 15.37
CA GLU A 292 -17.00 18.00 15.44
C GLU A 292 -15.83 17.26 14.76
N ALA A 293 -14.88 18.00 14.21
CA ALA A 293 -13.60 17.48 13.69
C ALA A 293 -12.44 18.36 14.20
N SER A 294 -11.25 17.79 14.48
CA SER A 294 -10.08 18.56 14.90
C SER A 294 -9.24 19.01 13.69
N ILE A 295 -8.86 20.29 13.64
CA ILE A 295 -7.80 20.76 12.74
C ILE A 295 -6.49 20.71 13.51
N GLU A 296 -5.48 20.01 13.00
CA GLU A 296 -4.19 19.81 13.68
C GLU A 296 -3.00 20.05 12.75
N PHE A 297 -1.78 20.07 13.31
CA PHE A 297 -0.55 20.06 12.51
C PHE A 297 -0.06 18.62 12.35
N SER A 298 0.56 18.30 11.21
CA SER A 298 1.31 17.05 11.04
C SER A 298 2.40 16.89 12.11
N GLN A 299 2.87 15.66 12.34
CA GLN A 299 3.89 15.37 13.37
C GLN A 299 5.22 16.10 13.16
N ASP A 300 5.58 16.45 11.93
CA ASP A 300 6.75 17.28 11.60
C ASP A 300 6.48 18.80 11.63
N GLY A 301 5.21 19.20 11.78
CA GLY A 301 4.74 20.58 11.82
C GLY A 301 4.62 21.28 10.45
N ARG A 302 4.78 20.57 9.32
CA ARG A 302 4.84 21.16 7.97
C ARG A 302 3.60 20.94 7.11
N GLY A 303 2.64 20.15 7.58
CA GLY A 303 1.32 19.94 6.99
C GLY A 303 0.20 20.30 7.96
N LEU A 304 -1.03 20.23 7.46
CA LEU A 304 -2.26 20.28 8.25
C LEU A 304 -2.97 18.93 8.21
N LEU A 305 -3.64 18.60 9.31
CA LEU A 305 -4.51 17.43 9.46
C LEU A 305 -5.96 17.87 9.68
N ILE A 306 -6.91 17.06 9.23
CA ILE A 306 -8.32 17.11 9.65
C ILE A 306 -8.71 15.74 10.22
N ASN A 307 -8.95 15.68 11.54
CA ASN A 307 -8.90 14.49 12.40
C ASN A 307 -7.57 13.72 12.31
N ASN A 308 -7.40 12.94 11.25
CA ASN A 308 -6.23 12.11 10.96
C ASN A 308 -5.79 12.18 9.47
N ALA A 309 -6.60 12.77 8.58
CA ALA A 309 -6.28 12.87 7.15
C ALA A 309 -5.36 14.07 6.86
N ASN A 310 -4.34 13.87 6.03
CA ASN A 310 -3.44 14.93 5.58
C ASN A 310 -4.14 15.82 4.56
N ILE A 311 -4.05 17.13 4.74
CA ILE A 311 -4.46 18.10 3.72
C ILE A 311 -3.30 18.26 2.73
N ILE A 312 -3.40 17.54 1.60
CA ILE A 312 -2.33 17.43 0.60
C ILE A 312 -2.31 18.58 -0.42
N ILE A 313 -3.46 19.25 -0.66
CA ILE A 313 -3.55 20.47 -1.46
C ILE A 313 -4.51 21.45 -0.77
N THR A 314 -4.13 22.72 -0.63
CA THR A 314 -4.93 23.75 0.03
C THR A 314 -5.44 24.83 -0.93
N ASP A 315 -6.49 25.54 -0.51
CA ASP A 315 -6.94 26.81 -1.09
C ASP A 315 -7.41 26.76 -2.56
N ILE A 316 -7.97 25.64 -3.03
CA ILE A 316 -8.62 25.59 -4.35
C ILE A 316 -9.92 26.43 -4.28
N VAL A 317 -9.86 27.69 -4.71
CA VAL A 317 -10.97 28.64 -4.55
C VAL A 317 -12.08 28.43 -5.58
N ALA A 318 -13.27 28.11 -5.08
CA ALA A 318 -14.52 28.09 -5.83
C ALA A 318 -15.32 29.39 -5.67
N SER A 319 -16.26 29.65 -6.58
CA SER A 319 -17.18 30.78 -6.45
C SER A 319 -17.99 30.74 -5.14
N ASN A 320 -18.44 29.55 -4.73
CA ASN A 320 -19.24 29.29 -3.54
C ASN A 320 -18.46 28.64 -2.37
N GLY A 321 -17.14 28.48 -2.46
CA GLY A 321 -16.39 27.84 -1.38
C GLY A 321 -14.88 27.80 -1.55
N ILE A 322 -14.24 26.99 -0.74
CA ILE A 322 -12.84 26.56 -0.87
C ILE A 322 -12.84 25.02 -0.87
N ILE A 323 -11.95 24.40 -1.63
CA ILE A 323 -11.66 22.98 -1.53
C ILE A 323 -10.24 22.83 -0.95
N HIS A 324 -10.11 21.97 0.05
CA HIS A 324 -8.85 21.42 0.53
C HIS A 324 -8.86 19.92 0.23
N VAL A 325 -7.84 19.39 -0.42
CA VAL A 325 -7.79 17.98 -0.85
C VAL A 325 -7.18 17.13 0.25
N ILE A 326 -7.76 15.97 0.53
CA ILE A 326 -7.33 15.07 1.61
C ILE A 326 -7.08 13.63 1.11
N ASP A 327 -6.23 12.91 1.83
CA ASP A 327 -5.76 11.55 1.50
C ASP A 327 -6.55 10.40 2.16
N ALA A 328 -7.56 10.69 3.00
CA ALA A 328 -8.43 9.70 3.61
C ALA A 328 -9.87 10.21 3.77
N VAL A 329 -10.86 9.34 3.58
CA VAL A 329 -12.28 9.67 3.82
C VAL A 329 -12.55 9.76 5.33
N LEU A 330 -13.10 10.90 5.77
CA LEU A 330 -13.42 11.22 7.16
C LEU A 330 -14.67 10.49 7.66
N GLY A 331 -14.72 10.24 8.98
CA GLY A 331 -15.88 9.60 9.63
C GLY A 331 -15.98 8.10 9.36
N THR A 332 -14.88 7.48 8.92
CA THR A 332 -14.79 6.06 8.53
C THR A 332 -14.44 5.14 9.69
N GLU A 333 -13.92 5.69 10.80
CA GLU A 333 -13.50 4.94 11.99
C GLU A 333 -14.66 4.22 12.69
N ASP A 334 -15.89 4.75 12.59
CA ASP A 334 -17.14 4.17 13.12
C ASP A 334 -17.98 3.43 12.04
N LEU A 335 -17.48 3.28 10.80
CA LEU A 335 -18.19 2.52 9.78
C LEU A 335 -18.05 1.01 10.03
N GLU A 336 -19.16 0.34 10.35
CA GLU A 336 -19.27 -1.12 10.36
C GLU A 336 -19.27 -1.68 8.92
N ILE A 337 -18.15 -1.50 8.20
CA ILE A 337 -17.80 -2.25 6.98
C ILE A 337 -17.32 -3.66 7.36
N ASP A 338 -18.03 -4.28 8.32
CA ASP A 338 -17.93 -5.70 8.63
C ASP A 338 -19.11 -6.39 7.96
N THR A 339 -18.79 -7.19 6.94
CA THR A 339 -19.74 -8.11 6.30
C THR A 339 -20.38 -9.07 7.32
N GLY A 340 -19.71 -9.28 8.47
CA GLY A 340 -20.09 -10.13 9.60
C GLY A 340 -19.11 -11.29 9.79
N ILE A 341 -18.10 -11.39 8.91
CA ILE A 341 -17.08 -12.45 8.88
C ILE A 341 -15.66 -11.91 9.00
N LEU A 342 -15.41 -10.60 8.89
CA LEU A 342 -14.04 -10.07 8.92
C LEU A 342 -13.40 -10.25 10.31
N GLY A 343 -12.12 -10.61 10.35
CA GLY A 343 -11.38 -10.83 11.59
C GLY A 343 -10.77 -12.23 11.73
N THR A 344 -10.11 -12.44 12.86
CA THR A 344 -9.56 -13.74 13.24
C THR A 344 -10.57 -14.50 14.08
N TRP A 345 -10.93 -15.70 13.64
CA TRP A 345 -11.87 -16.58 14.32
C TRP A 345 -11.17 -17.83 14.84
N MET A 346 -11.62 -18.32 15.99
CA MET A 346 -11.14 -19.57 16.59
C MET A 346 -12.34 -20.46 16.96
N LEU A 347 -12.17 -21.78 16.88
CA LEU A 347 -13.24 -22.71 17.24
C LEU A 347 -13.60 -22.50 18.72
N ALA A 348 -14.88 -22.33 19.05
CA ALA A 348 -15.26 -21.86 20.39
C ALA A 348 -14.90 -22.92 21.46
N PRO A 349 -14.12 -22.61 22.50
CA PRO A 349 -13.63 -23.61 23.47
C PRO A 349 -14.70 -23.97 24.53
N GLU A 350 -15.91 -24.31 24.08
CA GLU A 350 -17.05 -24.74 24.89
C GLU A 350 -17.72 -26.00 24.31
N ALA A 351 -18.27 -26.86 25.19
CA ALA A 351 -18.86 -28.13 24.76
C ALA A 351 -20.04 -27.92 23.78
N GLY A 352 -19.99 -28.62 22.65
CA GLY A 352 -20.96 -28.49 21.55
C GLY A 352 -20.55 -27.55 20.42
N SER A 353 -19.39 -26.89 20.50
CA SER A 353 -18.84 -26.05 19.41
C SER A 353 -18.38 -26.81 18.16
N LEU A 354 -18.25 -28.13 18.25
CA LEU A 354 -18.03 -29.04 17.14
C LEU A 354 -19.01 -30.22 17.29
N GLY A 355 -19.70 -30.62 16.23
CA GLY A 355 -20.57 -31.79 16.28
C GLY A 355 -21.12 -32.23 14.93
N VAL A 356 -21.78 -33.39 14.92
CA VAL A 356 -22.34 -34.04 13.71
C VAL A 356 -23.72 -34.62 14.00
N GLY A 357 -24.64 -34.51 13.04
CA GLY A 357 -26.01 -35.01 13.17
C GLY A 357 -26.77 -35.14 11.83
N PRO A 358 -28.04 -35.61 11.89
CA PRO A 358 -28.88 -35.86 10.71
C PRO A 358 -29.47 -34.60 10.06
N THR A 359 -29.33 -33.44 10.70
CA THR A 359 -29.84 -32.15 10.25
C THR A 359 -28.90 -31.03 10.73
N GLU A 360 -29.00 -29.89 10.07
CA GLU A 360 -28.38 -28.63 10.48
C GLU A 360 -28.53 -28.35 11.99
N PHE A 361 -27.42 -27.98 12.64
CA PHE A 361 -27.23 -27.77 14.07
C PHE A 361 -27.63 -28.91 15.03
N ASP A 362 -27.90 -30.12 14.53
CA ASP A 362 -27.99 -31.32 15.37
C ASP A 362 -26.60 -31.93 15.63
N VAL A 363 -26.31 -32.22 16.89
CA VAL A 363 -25.03 -32.79 17.36
C VAL A 363 -25.23 -34.14 18.08
N SER A 364 -26.29 -34.88 17.71
CA SER A 364 -26.70 -36.11 18.39
C SER A 364 -25.94 -37.37 17.98
N TRP A 365 -25.16 -37.33 16.88
CA TRP A 365 -24.26 -38.43 16.49
C TRP A 365 -22.86 -38.23 17.08
N PHE A 366 -22.37 -36.99 17.07
CA PHE A 366 -21.14 -36.58 17.72
C PHE A 366 -21.25 -35.15 18.24
N SER A 367 -20.63 -34.88 19.40
CA SER A 367 -20.50 -33.54 19.97
C SER A 367 -19.20 -33.48 20.76
N GLY A 368 -18.41 -32.42 20.56
CA GLY A 368 -17.20 -32.14 21.34
C GLY A 368 -17.58 -31.84 22.79
N THR A 369 -17.16 -32.70 23.72
CA THR A 369 -17.25 -32.44 25.17
C THR A 369 -15.97 -31.79 25.67
N ASP A 370 -15.95 -31.35 26.93
CA ASP A 370 -14.75 -30.84 27.60
C ASP A 370 -13.54 -31.82 27.46
N GLU A 371 -13.79 -33.13 27.47
CA GLU A 371 -12.76 -34.16 27.26
C GLU A 371 -12.31 -34.31 25.79
N VAL A 372 -13.12 -33.90 24.82
CA VAL A 372 -12.72 -33.83 23.40
C VAL A 372 -11.87 -32.59 23.18
N ILE A 373 -12.30 -31.43 23.69
CA ILE A 373 -11.57 -30.16 23.62
C ILE A 373 -10.17 -30.33 24.23
N ALA A 374 -10.07 -30.95 25.40
CA ALA A 374 -8.79 -31.21 26.09
C ALA A 374 -7.95 -32.37 25.49
N VAL A 375 -8.38 -32.97 24.37
CA VAL A 375 -7.61 -33.96 23.58
C VAL A 375 -7.26 -33.42 22.19
N ARG A 376 -8.08 -32.51 21.66
CA ARG A 376 -7.86 -31.78 20.41
C ARG A 376 -7.46 -30.33 20.70
N ASP A 377 -6.62 -30.07 21.69
CA ASP A 377 -6.29 -28.70 22.10
C ASP A 377 -5.71 -27.88 20.94
N CYS A 378 -4.84 -28.53 20.15
CA CYS A 378 -4.35 -28.15 18.81
C CYS A 378 -5.40 -27.96 17.68
N LEU A 379 -6.69 -27.84 18.00
CA LEU A 379 -7.79 -27.52 17.05
C LEU A 379 -8.61 -26.33 17.55
N TYR A 380 -8.33 -25.88 18.78
CA TYR A 380 -8.98 -24.78 19.47
C TYR A 380 -8.03 -23.58 19.65
N ASP A 381 -6.76 -23.73 19.27
CA ASP A 381 -5.78 -22.68 19.02
C ASP A 381 -5.53 -22.41 17.51
N ASP A 382 -6.04 -23.24 16.60
CA ASP A 382 -6.09 -22.97 15.16
C ASP A 382 -6.90 -21.67 14.87
N GLU A 383 -6.30 -20.76 14.09
CA GLU A 383 -6.88 -19.48 13.70
C GLU A 383 -7.36 -19.48 12.23
N PHE A 384 -8.52 -18.87 12.01
CA PHE A 384 -9.20 -18.75 10.71
C PHE A 384 -9.37 -17.25 10.41
N VAL A 385 -8.54 -16.70 9.52
CA VAL A 385 -8.41 -15.24 9.32
C VAL A 385 -9.11 -14.80 8.05
N PHE A 386 -9.97 -13.79 8.18
CA PHE A 386 -10.66 -13.10 7.08
C PHE A 386 -10.19 -11.65 7.03
N SER A 387 -9.55 -11.27 5.93
CA SER A 387 -8.87 -9.99 5.75
C SER A 387 -9.66 -9.01 4.88
N ARG A 388 -9.39 -7.71 5.03
CA ARG A 388 -10.04 -6.63 4.24
C ARG A 388 -9.66 -6.63 2.76
N ASP A 389 -8.66 -7.41 2.38
CA ASP A 389 -8.19 -7.62 1.00
C ASP A 389 -8.83 -8.84 0.32
N GLY A 390 -9.88 -9.41 0.93
CA GLY A 390 -10.57 -10.61 0.43
C GLY A 390 -9.85 -11.94 0.72
N THR A 391 -8.66 -11.91 1.35
CA THR A 391 -7.95 -13.16 1.67
C THR A 391 -8.56 -13.92 2.83
N PHE A 392 -8.49 -15.25 2.71
CA PHE A 392 -8.74 -16.20 3.77
C PHE A 392 -7.46 -16.96 4.11
N ARG A 393 -7.17 -17.21 5.39
CA ARG A 393 -6.01 -18.01 5.82
C ARG A 393 -6.32 -18.96 6.96
N ASN A 394 -5.79 -20.18 6.85
CA ASN A 394 -5.67 -21.13 7.95
C ASN A 394 -4.30 -20.94 8.63
N ILE A 395 -4.27 -20.51 9.89
CA ILE A 395 -3.05 -20.30 10.67
C ILE A 395 -3.00 -21.35 11.79
N LEU A 396 -2.11 -22.33 11.63
CA LEU A 396 -2.18 -23.64 12.33
C LEU A 396 -1.00 -23.92 13.27
N GLY A 397 -0.14 -22.92 13.50
CA GLY A 397 1.02 -23.01 14.39
C GLY A 397 2.01 -24.16 14.09
N ASP A 398 2.69 -24.64 15.13
CA ASP A 398 3.58 -25.81 15.06
C ASP A 398 2.82 -27.14 14.88
N THR A 399 1.56 -27.22 15.33
CA THR A 399 0.74 -28.44 15.30
C THR A 399 -0.76 -28.16 15.26
N THR A 400 -1.47 -28.81 14.33
CA THR A 400 -2.95 -28.90 14.29
C THR A 400 -3.42 -30.32 14.60
N TRP A 401 -4.74 -30.57 14.66
CA TRP A 401 -5.31 -31.90 14.78
C TRP A 401 -5.32 -32.67 13.45
N VAL A 402 -4.43 -33.65 13.31
CA VAL A 402 -4.29 -34.49 12.11
C VAL A 402 -4.97 -35.84 12.31
N GLU A 403 -5.80 -36.26 11.36
CA GLU A 403 -6.49 -37.56 11.37
C GLU A 403 -5.82 -38.60 10.45
N ALA A 404 -6.11 -39.89 10.67
CA ALA A 404 -5.48 -41.00 9.95
C ALA A 404 -5.67 -40.99 8.42
N TRP A 405 -6.65 -40.25 7.88
CA TRP A 405 -6.87 -40.11 6.43
C TRP A 405 -5.86 -39.15 5.77
N GLN A 406 -5.30 -38.19 6.52
CA GLN A 406 -4.17 -37.35 6.12
C GLN A 406 -2.82 -38.09 6.21
N GLY A 407 -2.83 -39.39 6.55
CA GLY A 407 -1.61 -40.21 6.72
C GLY A 407 -0.96 -40.10 8.11
N GLY A 408 -1.49 -39.26 8.99
CA GLY A 408 -1.07 -39.14 10.39
C GLY A 408 -1.69 -40.21 11.29
N SER A 409 -1.93 -39.82 12.54
CA SER A 409 -2.76 -40.56 13.49
C SER A 409 -3.52 -39.55 14.33
N ASP A 410 -4.81 -39.78 14.57
CA ASP A 410 -5.78 -38.94 15.28
C ASP A 410 -5.21 -38.28 16.57
N SER A 411 -4.49 -37.17 16.41
CA SER A 411 -3.71 -36.48 17.44
C SER A 411 -3.12 -35.17 16.91
N CYS A 412 -2.64 -34.32 17.82
CA CYS A 412 -1.88 -33.12 17.47
C CYS A 412 -0.55 -33.47 16.79
N ALA A 413 -0.34 -32.95 15.59
CA ALA A 413 0.85 -33.15 14.77
C ALA A 413 1.07 -31.96 13.82
N ALA A 414 2.23 -31.89 13.16
CA ALA A 414 2.49 -30.86 12.16
C ALA A 414 1.41 -30.89 11.05
N PRO A 415 0.94 -29.72 10.55
CA PRO A 415 -0.05 -29.64 9.47
C PRO A 415 0.33 -30.41 8.20
N VAL A 416 -0.66 -30.72 7.35
CA VAL A 416 -0.48 -31.59 6.16
C VAL A 416 -1.16 -31.01 4.92
N ALA A 417 -0.36 -30.65 3.91
CA ALA A 417 -0.80 -30.21 2.58
C ALA A 417 -1.90 -31.10 1.96
N PRO A 418 -2.90 -30.50 1.27
CA PRO A 418 -3.08 -29.06 1.01
C PRO A 418 -3.75 -28.31 2.17
N HIS A 419 -3.97 -28.96 3.31
CA HIS A 419 -4.70 -28.42 4.47
C HIS A 419 -3.76 -27.85 5.55
N ASP A 420 -2.58 -27.36 5.15
CA ASP A 420 -1.57 -26.76 6.04
C ASP A 420 -1.52 -25.24 5.99
N GLY A 421 -2.43 -24.60 5.23
CA GLY A 421 -2.46 -23.15 5.05
C GLY A 421 -1.38 -22.62 4.09
N SER A 422 -0.64 -23.49 3.38
CA SER A 422 0.39 -23.07 2.41
C SER A 422 -0.19 -22.54 1.09
N ASN A 423 -1.39 -23.00 0.71
CA ASN A 423 -2.10 -22.56 -0.49
C ASN A 423 -2.79 -21.21 -0.25
N ALA A 424 -2.79 -20.36 -1.29
CA ALA A 424 -3.58 -19.14 -1.33
C ALA A 424 -5.09 -19.45 -1.26
N ALA A 425 -5.84 -18.57 -0.61
CA ALA A 425 -7.29 -18.67 -0.52
C ALA A 425 -7.96 -17.29 -0.35
N THR A 426 -9.18 -17.20 -0.86
CA THR A 426 -10.09 -16.05 -0.75
C THR A 426 -11.44 -16.49 -0.18
N PHE A 427 -12.30 -15.54 0.17
CA PHE A 427 -13.65 -15.82 0.64
C PHE A 427 -14.68 -14.87 0.02
N GLU A 428 -15.94 -15.30 0.06
CA GLU A 428 -17.12 -14.50 -0.28
C GLU A 428 -18.22 -14.82 0.75
N TYR A 429 -18.89 -13.80 1.29
CA TYR A 429 -19.98 -13.98 2.25
C TYR A 429 -21.28 -13.30 1.77
N ASP A 430 -22.20 -14.11 1.26
CA ASP A 430 -23.56 -13.66 0.95
C ASP A 430 -24.38 -13.56 2.25
N LYS A 431 -24.64 -12.32 2.63
CA LYS A 431 -25.40 -11.92 3.83
C LYS A 431 -26.92 -12.11 3.69
N GLU A 432 -27.47 -12.20 2.47
CA GLU A 432 -28.88 -12.51 2.23
C GLU A 432 -29.14 -14.03 2.22
N ALA A 433 -28.29 -14.81 1.53
CA ALA A 433 -28.36 -16.27 1.54
C ALA A 433 -27.86 -16.90 2.85
N MET A 434 -27.04 -16.18 3.62
CA MET A 434 -26.33 -16.64 4.82
C MET A 434 -25.36 -17.79 4.47
N THR A 435 -24.53 -17.57 3.45
CA THR A 435 -23.55 -18.54 2.95
C THR A 435 -22.16 -17.94 2.85
N LEU A 436 -21.16 -18.68 3.32
CA LEU A 436 -19.74 -18.38 3.21
C LEU A 436 -19.10 -19.35 2.21
N THR A 437 -18.60 -18.83 1.10
CA THR A 437 -17.74 -19.56 0.16
C THR A 437 -16.29 -19.32 0.54
N LEU A 438 -15.50 -20.40 0.64
CA LEU A 438 -14.04 -20.34 0.66
C LEU A 438 -13.53 -20.89 -0.68
N THR A 439 -12.60 -20.19 -1.32
CA THR A 439 -11.98 -20.59 -2.60
C THR A 439 -10.47 -20.67 -2.42
N GLY A 440 -9.86 -21.77 -2.87
CA GLY A 440 -8.45 -22.12 -2.63
C GLY A 440 -8.32 -23.60 -2.25
N GLN A 441 -7.46 -24.35 -2.93
CA GLN A 441 -7.43 -25.81 -2.72
C GLN A 441 -6.99 -26.15 -1.30
N GLY A 442 -7.84 -26.90 -0.60
CA GLY A 442 -7.56 -27.36 0.77
C GLY A 442 -7.91 -26.35 1.87
N ALA A 443 -8.35 -25.13 1.52
CA ALA A 443 -8.90 -24.17 2.47
C ALA A 443 -10.14 -24.74 3.18
N TYR A 444 -10.28 -24.45 4.48
CA TYR A 444 -11.39 -24.98 5.29
C TYR A 444 -11.67 -24.10 6.51
N MET A 445 -12.87 -24.21 7.06
CA MET A 445 -13.18 -23.71 8.39
C MET A 445 -13.51 -24.87 9.35
N GLY A 446 -12.84 -24.92 10.50
CA GLY A 446 -13.05 -25.93 11.55
C GLY A 446 -12.11 -27.13 11.45
N ILE A 447 -12.43 -28.14 10.65
CA ILE A 447 -11.58 -29.34 10.46
C ILE A 447 -11.55 -29.69 8.96
N PRO A 448 -10.41 -30.09 8.36
CA PRO A 448 -10.26 -30.16 6.90
C PRO A 448 -10.90 -31.40 6.25
N LYS A 449 -12.09 -31.83 6.68
CA LYS A 449 -12.66 -33.13 6.30
C LYS A 449 -14.05 -33.08 5.64
N PRO A 450 -15.08 -32.42 6.18
CA PRO A 450 -16.37 -32.33 5.50
C PRO A 450 -16.33 -31.22 4.44
N VAL A 451 -16.76 -31.56 3.24
CA VAL A 451 -16.92 -30.66 2.09
C VAL A 451 -18.31 -30.89 1.49
N ASN A 452 -18.75 -30.04 0.55
CA ASN A 452 -20.10 -30.11 0.01
C ASN A 452 -20.41 -31.48 -0.64
N GLY A 453 -21.24 -32.28 0.03
CA GLY A 453 -21.64 -33.61 -0.41
C GLY A 453 -20.71 -34.77 -0.05
N ALA A 454 -19.57 -34.55 0.63
CA ALA A 454 -18.63 -35.62 0.99
C ALA A 454 -17.86 -35.39 2.31
N GLU A 455 -17.35 -36.48 2.90
CA GLU A 455 -16.20 -36.44 3.81
C GLU A 455 -14.95 -36.94 3.05
N LEU A 456 -13.84 -36.20 3.11
CA LEU A 456 -12.61 -36.54 2.39
C LEU A 456 -12.01 -37.87 2.87
N GLY A 457 -11.49 -38.67 1.92
CA GLY A 457 -10.80 -39.93 2.18
C GLY A 457 -9.27 -39.82 2.08
N SER A 458 -8.77 -38.77 1.43
CA SER A 458 -7.35 -38.47 1.21
C SER A 458 -7.14 -36.98 0.92
N PRO A 459 -5.95 -36.40 1.21
CA PRO A 459 -5.64 -34.99 0.93
C PRO A 459 -5.73 -34.61 -0.56
N SER A 460 -5.54 -35.58 -1.47
CA SER A 460 -5.68 -35.40 -2.92
C SER A 460 -7.12 -35.28 -3.43
N GLU A 461 -8.12 -35.44 -2.55
CA GLU A 461 -9.54 -35.23 -2.88
C GLU A 461 -10.02 -33.83 -2.44
N ALA A 462 -9.13 -32.96 -1.95
CA ALA A 462 -9.45 -31.60 -1.54
C ALA A 462 -9.98 -30.76 -2.73
N PRO A 463 -11.20 -30.19 -2.63
CA PRO A 463 -11.80 -29.39 -3.69
C PRO A 463 -11.12 -28.01 -3.81
N ALA A 464 -11.39 -27.33 -4.92
CA ALA A 464 -10.96 -25.94 -5.15
C ALA A 464 -11.77 -24.91 -4.34
N SER A 465 -12.96 -25.28 -3.83
CA SER A 465 -13.78 -24.43 -2.96
C SER A 465 -14.67 -25.25 -2.02
N VAL A 466 -15.11 -24.62 -0.92
CA VAL A 466 -16.06 -25.18 0.06
C VAL A 466 -17.06 -24.11 0.46
N VAL A 467 -18.35 -24.43 0.43
CA VAL A 467 -19.45 -23.52 0.84
C VAL A 467 -20.05 -23.98 2.17
N TYR A 468 -20.18 -23.06 3.11
CA TYR A 468 -20.81 -23.26 4.42
C TYR A 468 -22.06 -22.41 4.54
N ASN A 469 -23.11 -22.92 5.21
CA ASN A 469 -24.15 -22.03 5.73
C ASN A 469 -23.59 -21.32 6.96
N ALA A 470 -23.70 -20.01 7.03
CA ALA A 470 -22.90 -19.13 7.88
C ALA A 470 -23.80 -18.09 8.57
N TYR A 471 -23.92 -18.20 9.90
CA TYR A 471 -24.89 -17.45 10.70
C TYR A 471 -24.22 -16.68 11.85
N PRO A 472 -23.89 -15.39 11.66
CA PRO A 472 -23.46 -14.50 12.74
C PRO A 472 -24.49 -14.44 13.88
N GLN A 473 -24.05 -14.17 15.10
CA GLN A 473 -24.87 -14.21 16.32
C GLN A 473 -24.73 -12.91 17.13
N GLU A 474 -25.77 -12.56 17.91
CA GLU A 474 -25.81 -11.36 18.78
C GLU A 474 -24.69 -11.31 19.86
N ASP A 475 -23.96 -12.41 20.09
CA ASP A 475 -22.85 -12.50 21.05
C ASP A 475 -21.45 -12.38 20.40
N GLY A 476 -21.37 -12.01 19.11
CA GLY A 476 -20.10 -11.91 18.37
C GLY A 476 -19.50 -13.27 17.96
N SER A 477 -20.26 -14.36 18.13
CA SER A 477 -19.91 -15.66 17.58
C SER A 477 -20.52 -15.88 16.20
N ILE A 478 -19.99 -16.84 15.45
CA ILE A 478 -20.62 -17.33 14.21
C ILE A 478 -20.88 -18.83 14.32
N LYS A 479 -22.02 -19.27 13.79
CA LYS A 479 -22.33 -20.69 13.59
C LYS A 479 -22.17 -21.04 12.13
N LEU A 480 -21.43 -22.10 11.88
CA LEU A 480 -21.10 -22.58 10.54
C LEU A 480 -21.48 -24.04 10.40
N THR A 481 -21.89 -24.45 9.21
CA THR A 481 -22.32 -25.82 8.95
C THR A 481 -22.25 -26.20 7.48
N VAL A 482 -21.99 -27.48 7.21
CA VAL A 482 -21.83 -28.05 5.86
C VAL A 482 -22.44 -29.46 5.81
N GLU A 483 -23.19 -29.76 4.76
CA GLU A 483 -23.73 -31.11 4.51
C GLU A 483 -22.71 -31.97 3.76
N ALA A 484 -22.03 -32.86 4.49
CA ALA A 484 -21.02 -33.79 4.00
C ALA A 484 -21.62 -35.03 3.27
N GLY A 485 -22.84 -34.88 2.75
CA GLY A 485 -23.68 -35.95 2.19
C GLY A 485 -25.08 -35.95 2.81
N THR A 486 -26.08 -36.43 2.07
CA THR A 486 -27.51 -36.25 2.42
C THR A 486 -27.86 -36.72 3.83
N GLY A 487 -28.19 -35.77 4.71
CA GLY A 487 -28.47 -36.01 6.13
C GLY A 487 -27.22 -36.27 6.97
N VAL A 488 -26.07 -35.69 6.62
CA VAL A 488 -24.80 -35.75 7.37
C VAL A 488 -24.27 -34.32 7.54
N TRP A 489 -24.74 -33.63 8.57
CA TRP A 489 -24.42 -32.23 8.82
C TRP A 489 -23.30 -32.13 9.85
N TRP A 490 -22.19 -31.50 9.46
CA TRP A 490 -21.12 -31.09 10.36
C TRP A 490 -21.39 -29.65 10.82
N ASN A 491 -21.25 -29.41 12.12
CA ASN A 491 -21.75 -28.21 12.78
C ASN A 491 -20.66 -27.60 13.68
N TYR A 492 -20.51 -26.28 13.61
CA TYR A 492 -19.45 -25.53 14.27
C TYR A 492 -19.97 -24.26 14.93
N LYS A 493 -19.29 -23.81 15.99
CA LYS A 493 -19.38 -22.45 16.53
C LYS A 493 -17.97 -21.88 16.67
N PHE A 494 -17.72 -20.70 16.13
CA PHE A 494 -16.47 -19.95 16.28
C PHE A 494 -16.72 -18.64 17.02
N VAL A 495 -15.67 -18.08 17.62
CA VAL A 495 -15.68 -16.75 18.24
C VAL A 495 -14.68 -15.85 17.53
N LYS A 496 -15.03 -14.58 17.28
CA LYS A 496 -14.06 -13.58 16.83
C LYS A 496 -13.09 -13.30 17.99
N THR A 497 -11.79 -13.29 17.71
CA THR A 497 -10.72 -13.15 18.71
C THR A 497 -9.80 -11.96 18.45
N ALA A 498 -9.73 -11.51 17.19
CA ALA A 498 -9.22 -10.21 16.79
C ALA A 498 -10.08 -9.62 15.67
N GLU A 499 -10.16 -8.30 15.60
CA GLU A 499 -10.66 -7.60 14.40
C GLU A 499 -9.74 -7.86 13.19
N PRO A 500 -10.21 -7.65 11.94
CA PRO A 500 -9.38 -7.88 10.77
C PRO A 500 -8.07 -7.10 10.87
N PRO A 501 -6.91 -7.72 10.57
CA PRO A 501 -5.68 -6.96 10.44
C PRO A 501 -5.86 -5.90 9.34
N PRO A 502 -5.23 -4.72 9.47
CA PRO A 502 -5.21 -3.75 8.37
C PRO A 502 -4.57 -4.41 7.13
N PRO A 503 -4.91 -3.96 5.91
CA PRO A 503 -4.29 -4.46 4.69
C PRO A 503 -2.76 -4.49 4.82
N SER A 504 -2.13 -5.57 4.37
CA SER A 504 -0.69 -5.73 4.55
C SER A 504 0.06 -4.60 3.85
N PRO A 505 1.01 -3.91 4.50
CA PRO A 505 1.78 -2.84 3.85
C PRO A 505 2.54 -3.34 2.62
N PHE A 506 2.85 -4.64 2.52
CA PHE A 506 3.49 -5.24 1.33
C PHE A 506 2.62 -5.28 0.07
N LEU A 507 1.30 -5.07 0.14
CA LEU A 507 0.44 -5.13 -1.05
C LEU A 507 0.97 -4.23 -2.18
N GLY A 508 0.98 -4.77 -3.40
CA GLY A 508 1.49 -4.09 -4.59
C GLY A 508 2.86 -4.55 -5.07
N THR A 509 3.51 -3.68 -5.84
CA THR A 509 4.80 -3.98 -6.53
C THR A 509 5.95 -3.22 -5.87
N TRP A 510 7.01 -3.93 -5.54
CA TRP A 510 8.16 -3.43 -4.79
C TRP A 510 9.46 -3.70 -5.53
N LYS A 511 10.48 -2.86 -5.31
CA LYS A 511 11.86 -3.13 -5.76
C LYS A 511 12.86 -2.79 -4.68
N MET A 512 14.11 -3.21 -4.87
CA MET A 512 15.22 -2.78 -4.03
C MET A 512 15.41 -1.25 -4.12
N ALA A 513 15.50 -0.58 -2.98
CA ALA A 513 15.73 0.86 -2.91
C ALA A 513 17.07 1.21 -3.56
N SER A 514 17.09 2.05 -4.61
CA SER A 514 18.30 2.36 -5.38
C SER A 514 19.25 3.36 -4.69
N GLU A 515 19.47 3.20 -3.38
CA GLU A 515 20.29 4.06 -2.52
C GLU A 515 21.38 3.27 -1.77
N PRO A 516 22.53 3.90 -1.41
CA PRO A 516 23.59 3.23 -0.66
C PRO A 516 23.13 2.68 0.70
N GLY A 517 23.51 1.44 1.01
CA GLY A 517 23.11 0.72 2.22
C GLY A 517 21.82 -0.10 2.09
N SER A 518 21.06 0.06 0.99
CA SER A 518 19.85 -0.72 0.68
C SER A 518 20.03 -2.24 0.66
N LEU A 519 21.25 -2.72 0.37
CA LEU A 519 21.64 -4.12 0.40
C LEU A 519 22.88 -4.24 1.29
N GLY A 520 22.84 -5.08 2.33
CA GLY A 520 23.99 -5.27 3.21
C GLY A 520 23.99 -6.52 4.08
N VAL A 521 25.17 -6.86 4.61
CA VAL A 521 25.44 -8.09 5.36
C VAL A 521 26.29 -7.81 6.60
N GLY A 522 25.99 -8.49 7.70
CA GLY A 522 26.74 -8.37 8.96
C GLY A 522 26.47 -9.47 9.98
N PRO A 523 27.10 -9.39 11.17
CA PRO A 523 27.00 -10.37 12.25
C PRO A 523 25.68 -10.31 13.04
N SER A 524 24.82 -9.32 12.79
CA SER A 524 23.54 -9.15 13.45
C SER A 524 22.57 -8.41 12.52
N GLU A 525 21.29 -8.51 12.83
CA GLU A 525 20.23 -7.76 12.14
C GLU A 525 20.53 -6.25 12.05
N PHE A 526 20.25 -5.66 10.89
CA PHE A 526 20.59 -4.31 10.46
C PHE A 526 22.08 -3.93 10.43
N ASP A 527 23.00 -4.83 10.79
CA ASP A 527 24.44 -4.59 10.63
C ASP A 527 24.87 -4.88 9.18
N VAL A 528 25.53 -3.90 8.55
CA VAL A 528 26.02 -3.95 7.17
C VAL A 528 27.56 -3.80 7.12
N SER A 529 28.26 -4.19 8.18
CA SER A 529 29.71 -3.96 8.35
C SER A 529 30.60 -4.97 7.62
N TRP A 530 30.06 -6.07 7.11
CA TRP A 530 30.80 -7.00 6.24
C TRP A 530 30.63 -6.65 4.76
N PHE A 531 29.43 -6.22 4.38
CA PHE A 531 29.11 -5.71 3.05
C PHE A 531 27.98 -4.68 3.15
N SER A 532 28.09 -3.61 2.37
CA SER A 532 27.06 -2.59 2.18
C SER A 532 27.17 -2.08 0.75
N GLY A 533 26.05 -2.05 0.03
CA GLY A 533 26.00 -1.57 -1.35
C GLY A 533 26.29 -0.07 -1.43
N ASP A 534 27.21 0.34 -2.30
CA ASP A 534 27.45 1.74 -2.66
C ASP A 534 26.98 2.02 -4.10
N ASP A 535 27.11 3.28 -4.56
CA ASP A 535 26.74 3.71 -5.92
C ASP A 535 27.36 2.81 -7.02
N SER A 536 28.53 2.22 -6.77
CA SER A 536 29.21 1.34 -7.72
C SER A 536 28.66 -0.08 -7.72
N VAL A 537 28.14 -0.55 -6.58
CA VAL A 537 27.35 -1.79 -6.50
C VAL A 537 26.02 -1.61 -7.21
N ILE A 538 25.30 -0.51 -6.95
CA ILE A 538 24.00 -0.22 -7.58
C ILE A 538 24.16 -0.13 -9.10
N ALA A 539 25.14 0.64 -9.59
CA ALA A 539 25.41 0.77 -11.03
C ALA A 539 25.94 -0.53 -11.68
N ALA A 540 26.56 -1.44 -10.93
CA ALA A 540 26.99 -2.75 -11.43
C ALA A 540 25.88 -3.81 -11.43
N ARG A 541 24.88 -3.65 -10.55
CA ARG A 541 23.75 -4.57 -10.35
C ARG A 541 22.42 -3.98 -10.80
N ALA A 542 22.41 -3.18 -11.87
CA ALA A 542 21.22 -2.48 -12.34
C ALA A 542 20.00 -3.41 -12.48
N CYS A 543 20.21 -4.57 -13.14
CA CYS A 543 19.31 -5.73 -13.30
C CYS A 543 18.78 -6.38 -12.00
N TYR A 544 19.11 -5.87 -10.82
CA TYR A 544 18.63 -6.35 -9.52
C TYR A 544 17.98 -5.23 -8.70
N TYR A 545 18.13 -3.98 -9.18
CA TYR A 545 17.45 -2.81 -8.65
C TYR A 545 16.21 -2.43 -9.50
N ASP A 546 15.97 -3.13 -10.61
CA ASP A 546 14.73 -3.17 -11.40
C ASP A 546 14.00 -4.53 -11.36
N ASP A 547 14.54 -5.54 -10.67
CA ASP A 547 13.79 -6.74 -10.23
C ASP A 547 12.60 -6.31 -9.36
N GLU A 548 11.38 -6.67 -9.77
CA GLU A 548 10.12 -6.31 -9.08
C GLU A 548 9.50 -7.48 -8.32
N TYR A 549 9.35 -7.34 -7.00
CA TYR A 549 8.66 -8.27 -6.12
C TYR A 549 7.18 -7.88 -6.04
N VAL A 550 6.28 -8.73 -6.54
CA VAL A 550 4.84 -8.42 -6.59
C VAL A 550 4.08 -9.26 -5.57
N PHE A 551 3.36 -8.58 -4.68
CA PHE A 551 2.52 -9.14 -3.64
C PHE A 551 1.05 -8.85 -4.01
N ASN A 552 0.42 -9.82 -4.66
CA ASN A 552 -0.96 -9.69 -5.12
C ASN A 552 -1.95 -9.83 -3.94
N PRO A 553 -3.14 -9.20 -3.99
CA PRO A 553 -4.17 -9.35 -2.96
C PRO A 553 -4.60 -10.79 -2.71
N ASP A 554 -4.72 -11.67 -3.72
CA ASP A 554 -5.05 -13.10 -3.53
C ASP A 554 -4.02 -13.90 -2.71
N GLY A 555 -2.91 -13.29 -2.28
CA GLY A 555 -1.81 -13.95 -1.60
C GLY A 555 -0.81 -14.62 -2.54
N SER A 556 -0.95 -14.48 -3.87
CA SER A 556 0.06 -14.95 -4.83
C SER A 556 1.26 -14.00 -4.91
N PHE A 557 2.44 -14.58 -5.12
CA PHE A 557 3.73 -13.89 -5.11
C PHE A 557 4.56 -14.22 -6.35
N ARG A 558 5.34 -13.25 -6.85
CA ARG A 558 6.29 -13.47 -7.96
C ARG A 558 7.42 -12.43 -7.97
N VAL A 559 8.49 -12.74 -8.72
CA VAL A 559 9.58 -11.81 -9.03
C VAL A 559 9.60 -11.57 -10.54
N GLU A 560 9.33 -10.33 -10.97
CA GLU A 560 9.37 -9.91 -12.36
C GLU A 560 10.76 -9.35 -12.68
N THR A 561 11.59 -10.17 -13.33
CA THR A 561 13.03 -9.88 -13.54
C THR A 561 13.34 -9.05 -14.79
N GLN A 562 12.30 -8.48 -15.43
CA GLN A 562 12.37 -7.66 -16.66
C GLN A 562 13.18 -8.25 -17.86
N GLY A 563 13.59 -9.53 -17.77
CA GLY A 563 14.38 -10.28 -18.77
C GLY A 563 15.80 -10.66 -18.34
N GLU A 564 16.42 -9.95 -17.39
CA GLU A 564 17.74 -10.25 -16.82
C GLU A 564 17.79 -9.87 -15.33
N THR A 565 18.23 -10.80 -14.47
CA THR A 565 18.49 -10.56 -13.04
C THR A 565 19.99 -10.69 -12.71
N TRP A 566 20.41 -10.38 -11.48
CA TRP A 566 21.78 -10.63 -11.01
C TRP A 566 22.01 -12.13 -10.70
N VAL A 567 22.64 -12.83 -11.63
CA VAL A 567 23.00 -14.25 -11.51
C VAL A 567 24.44 -14.40 -11.02
N GLU A 568 24.66 -15.24 -10.01
CA GLU A 568 25.99 -15.55 -9.45
C GLU A 568 26.48 -16.95 -9.87
N ALA A 569 27.78 -17.19 -9.76
CA ALA A 569 28.42 -18.44 -10.21
C ALA A 569 27.89 -19.73 -9.52
N TRP A 570 27.22 -19.63 -8.37
CA TRP A 570 26.57 -20.77 -7.72
C TRP A 570 25.31 -21.24 -8.46
N GLN A 571 24.65 -20.36 -9.22
CA GLN A 571 23.56 -20.71 -10.15
C GLN A 571 24.08 -21.34 -11.46
N GLY A 572 25.40 -21.39 -11.67
CA GLY A 572 26.03 -21.98 -12.84
C GLY A 572 26.48 -20.99 -13.93
N ALA A 573 26.42 -19.69 -13.67
CA ALA A 573 26.99 -18.67 -14.56
C ALA A 573 28.53 -18.74 -14.62
N ASP A 574 29.12 -18.40 -15.79
CA ASP A 574 30.58 -18.34 -15.99
C ASP A 574 31.26 -17.23 -15.14
N ALA A 575 30.50 -16.20 -14.75
CA ALA A 575 30.89 -15.12 -13.85
C ALA A 575 29.63 -14.43 -13.29
N ASP A 576 29.75 -13.77 -12.13
CA ASP A 576 28.64 -13.01 -11.53
C ASP A 576 28.29 -11.78 -12.39
N GLY A 577 27.00 -11.57 -12.69
CA GLY A 577 26.54 -10.48 -13.57
C GLY A 577 25.05 -10.52 -13.91
N CYS A 578 24.59 -9.51 -14.64
CA CYS A 578 23.26 -9.53 -15.25
C CYS A 578 23.15 -10.63 -16.31
N ALA A 579 22.13 -11.48 -16.20
CA ALA A 579 21.81 -12.54 -17.16
C ALA A 579 20.35 -12.99 -16.99
N ALA A 580 19.81 -13.72 -17.97
CA ALA A 580 18.51 -14.37 -17.83
C ALA A 580 18.48 -15.25 -16.56
N PRO A 581 17.36 -15.27 -15.81
CA PRO A 581 17.25 -15.98 -14.54
C PRO A 581 17.37 -17.51 -14.69
N VAL A 582 17.58 -18.21 -13.57
CA VAL A 582 17.92 -19.64 -13.55
C VAL A 582 17.08 -20.43 -12.54
N ALA A 583 16.30 -21.39 -13.05
CA ALA A 583 15.51 -22.35 -12.26
C ALA A 583 16.25 -22.90 -11.02
N PRO A 584 15.62 -22.92 -9.83
CA PRO A 584 14.21 -22.59 -9.56
C PRO A 584 13.94 -21.09 -9.37
N HIS A 585 14.95 -20.23 -9.50
CA HIS A 585 14.90 -18.79 -9.23
C HIS A 585 14.56 -17.96 -10.48
N ASP A 586 13.62 -18.45 -11.29
CA ASP A 586 13.20 -17.85 -12.57
C ASP A 586 11.69 -17.64 -12.69
N SER A 587 10.99 -17.68 -11.55
CA SER A 587 9.53 -17.48 -11.43
C SER A 587 8.69 -18.38 -12.35
N THR A 588 9.24 -19.52 -12.75
CA THR A 588 8.53 -20.59 -13.47
C THR A 588 7.67 -21.48 -12.57
N GLN A 589 7.85 -21.39 -11.25
CA GLN A 589 7.01 -22.03 -10.24
C GLN A 589 6.13 -20.97 -9.58
N SER A 590 4.91 -21.34 -9.23
CA SER A 590 4.02 -20.51 -8.43
C SER A 590 4.59 -20.29 -7.02
N ALA A 591 4.24 -19.15 -6.44
CA ALA A 591 4.55 -18.81 -5.06
C ALA A 591 3.39 -18.04 -4.43
N THR A 592 3.35 -18.08 -3.11
CA THR A 592 2.41 -17.35 -2.25
C THR A 592 3.18 -16.56 -1.20
N TRP A 593 2.54 -15.54 -0.63
CA TRP A 593 3.08 -14.75 0.47
C TRP A 593 2.08 -14.63 1.61
N THR A 594 2.59 -14.55 2.83
CA THR A 594 1.81 -14.17 4.01
C THR A 594 2.62 -13.19 4.87
N HIS A 595 1.94 -12.29 5.56
CA HIS A 595 2.58 -11.32 6.46
C HIS A 595 1.87 -11.36 7.81
N ASP A 596 2.58 -11.77 8.85
CA ASP A 596 2.17 -11.60 10.24
C ASP A 596 2.70 -10.24 10.73
N GLN A 597 1.80 -9.26 10.80
CA GLN A 597 2.07 -7.90 11.28
C GLN A 597 2.33 -7.83 12.79
N THR A 598 1.94 -8.85 13.56
CA THR A 598 2.14 -8.90 15.02
C THR A 598 3.49 -9.50 15.38
N ALA A 599 3.94 -10.53 14.65
CA ALA A 599 5.30 -11.05 14.74
C ALA A 599 6.32 -10.16 14.00
N GLY A 600 5.87 -9.39 12.99
CA GLY A 600 6.74 -8.64 12.09
C GLY A 600 7.49 -9.57 11.13
N THR A 601 6.79 -10.55 10.54
CA THR A 601 7.40 -11.57 9.66
C THR A 601 6.65 -11.75 8.35
N LEU A 602 7.41 -11.72 7.26
CA LEU A 602 6.96 -12.02 5.90
C LEU A 602 7.39 -13.44 5.54
N THR A 603 6.45 -14.31 5.15
CA THR A 603 6.76 -15.63 4.61
C THR A 603 6.50 -15.63 3.11
N ILE A 604 7.46 -16.13 2.33
CA ILE A 604 7.30 -16.50 0.93
C ILE A 604 7.31 -18.03 0.86
N ALA A 605 6.24 -18.63 0.33
CA ALA A 605 6.18 -20.06 0.02
C ALA A 605 6.18 -20.24 -1.50
N GLY A 606 6.80 -21.32 -2.00
CA GLY A 606 7.07 -21.51 -3.42
C GLY A 606 8.56 -21.68 -3.66
N ARG A 607 8.94 -22.85 -4.17
CA ARG A 607 10.34 -23.30 -4.19
C ARG A 607 11.23 -22.40 -5.03
N GLY A 608 12.18 -21.73 -4.40
CA GLY A 608 13.12 -20.85 -5.09
C GLY A 608 12.62 -19.43 -5.35
N SER A 609 11.40 -19.07 -4.95
CA SER A 609 10.96 -17.67 -4.87
C SER A 609 11.57 -16.99 -3.65
N TYR A 610 11.80 -15.67 -3.73
CA TYR A 610 12.61 -14.92 -2.78
C TYR A 610 12.26 -13.43 -2.73
N VAL A 611 12.74 -12.76 -1.68
CA VAL A 611 12.80 -11.30 -1.55
C VAL A 611 14.24 -10.91 -1.26
N GLY A 612 14.77 -9.90 -1.94
CA GLY A 612 16.20 -9.61 -1.90
C GLY A 612 16.99 -10.59 -2.78
N LEU A 613 18.02 -11.27 -2.26
CA LEU A 613 18.85 -12.18 -3.08
C LEU A 613 18.46 -13.66 -2.91
N PRO A 614 18.33 -14.44 -4.01
CA PRO A 614 17.84 -15.83 -3.99
C PRO A 614 18.69 -16.81 -3.17
N LYS A 615 19.93 -16.43 -2.81
CA LYS A 615 20.85 -17.26 -2.04
C LYS A 615 20.66 -17.20 -0.53
N ALA A 616 19.99 -16.17 0.00
CA ALA A 616 19.90 -15.93 1.44
C ALA A 616 18.61 -16.56 1.98
N VAL A 617 18.72 -17.75 2.59
CA VAL A 617 17.58 -18.52 3.09
C VAL A 617 17.77 -18.87 4.57
N ASN A 618 16.68 -19.21 5.28
CA ASN A 618 16.75 -19.43 6.73
C ASN A 618 17.82 -20.47 7.14
N GLY A 619 18.84 -20.00 7.86
CA GLY A 619 19.93 -20.82 8.39
C GLY A 619 21.07 -21.15 7.43
N SER A 620 21.03 -20.74 6.15
CA SER A 620 22.13 -20.98 5.20
C SER A 620 22.17 -20.03 3.99
N GLU A 621 23.37 -19.78 3.48
CA GLU A 621 23.56 -19.29 2.11
C GLU A 621 23.57 -20.48 1.12
N LEU A 622 22.80 -20.40 0.03
CA LEU A 622 22.75 -21.45 -1.00
C LEU A 622 24.08 -21.57 -1.75
N SER A 623 24.40 -22.80 -2.17
CA SER A 623 25.59 -23.10 -2.98
C SER A 623 25.30 -23.88 -4.27
N THR A 624 24.02 -24.17 -4.52
CA THR A 624 23.50 -24.81 -5.75
C THR A 624 21.98 -24.57 -5.81
N PRO A 625 21.37 -24.38 -7.00
CA PRO A 625 19.93 -24.15 -7.13
C PRO A 625 19.06 -25.31 -6.65
N THR A 626 19.61 -26.53 -6.59
CA THR A 626 18.90 -27.71 -6.08
C THR A 626 18.48 -27.61 -4.62
N ASP A 627 19.23 -26.82 -3.85
CA ASP A 627 19.11 -26.76 -2.39
C ASP A 627 18.18 -25.61 -1.94
N ALA A 628 17.55 -24.92 -2.90
CA ALA A 628 16.50 -23.94 -2.63
C ALA A 628 15.36 -24.58 -1.80
N PRO A 629 14.94 -23.94 -0.69
CA PRO A 629 13.84 -24.43 0.12
C PRO A 629 12.49 -24.17 -0.55
N ASP A 630 11.46 -24.85 -0.03
CA ASP A 630 10.08 -24.68 -0.49
C ASP A 630 9.39 -23.45 0.15
N SER A 631 10.01 -22.81 1.14
CA SER A 631 9.64 -21.49 1.69
C SER A 631 10.82 -20.76 2.34
N ILE A 632 10.69 -19.43 2.51
CA ILE A 632 11.63 -18.56 3.23
C ILE A 632 10.83 -17.59 4.11
N VAL A 633 11.22 -17.44 5.38
CA VAL A 633 10.67 -16.47 6.33
C VAL A 633 11.67 -15.33 6.53
N TYR A 634 11.20 -14.10 6.41
CA TYR A 634 11.96 -12.87 6.64
C TYR A 634 11.37 -12.13 7.84
N ASN A 635 12.18 -11.38 8.58
CA ASN A 635 11.62 -10.34 9.45
C ASN A 635 11.33 -9.11 8.59
N ALA A 636 10.27 -8.38 8.91
CA ALA A 636 9.73 -7.29 8.13
C ALA A 636 9.42 -6.08 9.01
N TYR A 637 9.92 -4.91 8.61
CA TYR A 637 9.81 -3.66 9.36
C TYR A 637 9.38 -2.53 8.43
N PRO A 638 8.08 -2.26 8.30
CA PRO A 638 7.57 -1.06 7.63
C PRO A 638 8.15 0.21 8.25
N GLN A 639 8.40 1.22 7.42
CA GLN A 639 9.02 2.50 7.80
C GLN A 639 8.05 3.66 7.54
N GLU A 640 8.27 4.77 8.24
CA GLU A 640 7.48 6.01 8.09
C GLU A 640 7.64 6.67 6.71
N ASP A 641 8.69 6.34 5.94
CA ASP A 641 8.91 6.80 4.56
C ASP A 641 8.20 5.92 3.49
N GLY A 642 7.31 5.02 3.91
CA GLY A 642 6.62 4.07 3.02
C GLY A 642 7.50 2.93 2.50
N SER A 643 8.77 2.86 2.91
CA SER A 643 9.66 1.74 2.61
C SER A 643 9.46 0.57 3.59
N VAL A 644 10.06 -0.58 3.28
CA VAL A 644 10.12 -1.71 4.22
C VAL A 644 11.55 -2.22 4.31
N LEU A 645 12.05 -2.40 5.54
CA LEU A 645 13.28 -3.15 5.78
C LEU A 645 12.94 -4.63 5.95
N VAL A 646 13.61 -5.49 5.20
CA VAL A 646 13.42 -6.94 5.18
C VAL A 646 14.75 -7.63 5.50
N THR A 647 14.76 -8.60 6.41
CA THR A 647 15.99 -9.26 6.89
C THR A 647 15.85 -10.78 6.92
N VAL A 648 16.97 -11.50 6.80
CA VAL A 648 17.01 -12.97 6.94
C VAL A 648 18.36 -13.43 7.53
N GLU A 649 18.32 -14.31 8.54
CA GLU A 649 19.52 -14.96 9.07
C GLU A 649 19.91 -16.17 8.19
N ALA A 650 20.88 -15.97 7.29
CA ALA A 650 21.42 -16.99 6.38
C ALA A 650 22.48 -17.90 7.05
N GLY A 651 22.34 -18.14 8.36
CA GLY A 651 23.27 -18.89 9.20
C GLY A 651 23.63 -18.12 10.46
N SER A 652 24.04 -18.82 11.52
CA SER A 652 24.18 -18.22 12.86
C SER A 652 25.12 -17.01 12.90
N ASN A 653 24.58 -15.82 13.16
CA ASN A 653 25.26 -14.52 13.08
C ASN A 653 25.68 -14.15 11.63
N VAL A 654 24.82 -14.42 10.64
CA VAL A 654 24.99 -14.04 9.23
C VAL A 654 23.67 -13.45 8.75
N TRP A 655 23.52 -12.14 8.84
CA TRP A 655 22.27 -11.43 8.53
C TRP A 655 22.39 -10.72 7.20
N TRP A 656 21.48 -11.05 6.27
CA TRP A 656 21.24 -10.28 5.05
C TRP A 656 20.11 -9.28 5.32
N ASN A 657 20.28 -8.06 4.79
CA ASN A 657 19.39 -6.93 5.04
C ASN A 657 19.09 -6.24 3.70
N TYR A 658 17.83 -5.90 3.51
CA TYR A 658 17.28 -5.30 2.30
C TYR A 658 16.39 -4.11 2.66
N LYS A 659 16.45 -3.00 1.91
CA LYS A 659 15.42 -1.95 1.91
C LYS A 659 14.65 -2.04 0.60
N LEU A 660 13.34 -2.21 0.69
CA LEU A 660 12.42 -2.20 -0.44
C LEU A 660 11.64 -0.89 -0.47
N ILE A 661 11.31 -0.42 -1.67
CA ILE A 661 10.39 0.69 -1.92
C ILE A 661 9.26 0.22 -2.85
N LYS A 662 8.04 0.69 -2.57
CA LYS A 662 6.90 0.44 -3.45
C LYS A 662 7.05 1.23 -4.76
N THR A 663 6.52 0.69 -5.84
CA THR A 663 6.58 1.25 -7.20
C THR A 663 5.22 1.31 -7.89
N ALA A 664 4.31 0.43 -7.50
CA ALA A 664 2.89 0.50 -7.79
C ALA A 664 2.13 -0.10 -6.60
N GLU A 665 0.88 0.33 -6.39
CA GLU A 665 -0.04 -0.31 -5.45
C GLU A 665 -0.43 -1.73 -5.90
N ALA A 666 -1.36 -2.36 -5.18
CA ALA A 666 -2.00 -3.58 -5.64
C ALA A 666 -2.50 -3.41 -7.08
N ALA A 667 -2.28 -4.41 -7.93
CA ALA A 667 -2.96 -4.46 -9.21
C ALA A 667 -4.44 -4.78 -8.94
N GLU A 668 -5.36 -4.09 -9.62
CA GLU A 668 -6.79 -4.41 -9.58
C GLU A 668 -7.05 -5.82 -10.15
N PRO A 669 -8.12 -6.51 -9.70
CA PRO A 669 -8.52 -7.79 -10.27
C PRO A 669 -8.83 -7.63 -11.76
N SER A 670 -8.24 -8.51 -12.58
CA SER A 670 -8.36 -8.47 -14.02
C SER A 670 -9.83 -8.53 -14.47
N PRO A 671 -10.26 -7.73 -15.45
CA PRO A 671 -11.61 -7.85 -16.02
C PRO A 671 -11.82 -9.19 -16.76
N LEU A 672 -10.74 -9.95 -17.01
CA LEU A 672 -10.81 -11.31 -17.55
C LEU A 672 -10.94 -12.40 -16.46
N ALA A 673 -10.87 -12.06 -15.16
CA ALA A 673 -10.84 -13.04 -14.09
C ALA A 673 -12.06 -13.99 -14.08
N GLY A 674 -11.86 -15.20 -13.57
CA GLY A 674 -12.83 -16.29 -13.54
C GLY A 674 -12.59 -17.37 -14.60
N THR A 675 -13.54 -18.29 -14.72
CA THR A 675 -13.45 -19.46 -15.62
C THR A 675 -14.18 -19.21 -16.93
N TRP A 676 -13.48 -19.40 -18.05
CA TRP A 676 -14.01 -19.24 -19.40
C TRP A 676 -14.02 -20.58 -20.15
N TYR A 677 -15.03 -20.77 -21.00
CA TYR A 677 -15.19 -21.93 -21.86
C TYR A 677 -15.29 -21.49 -23.33
N MET A 678 -14.97 -22.37 -24.26
CA MET A 678 -15.25 -22.13 -25.68
C MET A 678 -16.78 -22.07 -25.90
N SER A 679 -17.28 -21.01 -26.53
CA SER A 679 -18.71 -20.84 -26.76
C SER A 679 -19.27 -21.99 -27.61
N LEU A 680 -20.43 -22.53 -27.23
CA LEU A 680 -21.09 -23.64 -27.94
C LEU A 680 -21.78 -23.21 -29.25
N ALA A 681 -21.72 -21.92 -29.61
CA ALA A 681 -22.38 -21.38 -30.81
C ALA A 681 -21.68 -21.78 -32.12
N ASP A 682 -22.45 -21.93 -33.20
CA ASP A 682 -21.92 -22.06 -34.56
C ASP A 682 -21.04 -20.83 -34.89
N GLY A 683 -19.77 -21.06 -35.24
CA GLY A 683 -18.81 -19.99 -35.58
C GLY A 683 -17.86 -19.56 -34.47
N SER A 684 -17.99 -20.06 -33.24
CA SER A 684 -17.11 -19.73 -32.10
C SER A 684 -15.67 -20.18 -32.23
N LEU A 685 -15.40 -21.22 -33.02
CA LEU A 685 -14.05 -21.71 -33.34
C LEU A 685 -13.88 -21.68 -34.86
N GLY A 686 -12.93 -20.90 -35.38
CA GLY A 686 -12.69 -20.86 -36.82
C GLY A 686 -11.35 -20.29 -37.27
N VAL A 687 -11.06 -20.43 -38.56
CA VAL A 687 -9.81 -19.97 -39.18
C VAL A 687 -10.04 -19.42 -40.59
N GLY A 688 -9.22 -18.42 -40.97
CA GLY A 688 -9.32 -17.76 -42.26
C GLY A 688 -8.14 -16.82 -42.60
N PRO A 689 -8.23 -16.08 -43.71
CA PRO A 689 -7.16 -15.23 -44.24
C PRO A 689 -6.97 -13.89 -43.52
N ALA A 690 -7.81 -13.57 -42.53
CA ALA A 690 -7.80 -12.30 -41.80
C ALA A 690 -8.45 -12.47 -40.43
N GLU A 691 -8.19 -11.53 -39.54
CA GLU A 691 -8.84 -11.46 -38.24
C GLU A 691 -10.39 -11.45 -38.36
N PHE A 692 -11.05 -12.20 -37.49
CA PHE A 692 -12.49 -12.52 -37.50
C PHE A 692 -13.02 -13.24 -38.75
N ASP A 693 -12.18 -13.58 -39.74
CA ASP A 693 -12.59 -14.37 -40.91
C ASP A 693 -12.50 -15.88 -40.58
N THR A 694 -13.63 -16.58 -40.65
CA THR A 694 -13.74 -18.03 -40.43
C THR A 694 -14.13 -18.79 -41.70
N SER A 695 -13.79 -18.25 -42.88
CA SER A 695 -14.24 -18.77 -44.19
C SER A 695 -13.51 -20.02 -44.68
N TRP A 696 -12.40 -20.42 -44.07
CA TRP A 696 -11.74 -21.70 -44.36
C TRP A 696 -12.33 -22.85 -43.53
N PHE A 697 -12.61 -22.58 -42.26
CA PHE A 697 -13.33 -23.48 -41.35
C PHE A 697 -13.97 -22.68 -40.21
N ASN A 698 -15.16 -23.14 -39.80
CA ASN A 698 -15.83 -22.80 -38.55
C ASN A 698 -16.45 -24.07 -37.96
N ASN A 699 -16.63 -24.11 -36.64
CA ASN A 699 -17.46 -25.11 -36.00
C ASN A 699 -18.95 -24.90 -36.33
N SER A 700 -19.69 -26.00 -36.26
CA SER A 700 -21.15 -26.05 -36.23
C SER A 700 -21.58 -27.06 -35.16
N SER A 701 -22.86 -27.14 -34.81
CA SER A 701 -23.40 -28.14 -33.86
C SER A 701 -22.81 -29.56 -34.02
N ASP A 702 -22.71 -30.07 -35.26
CA ASP A 702 -22.15 -31.40 -35.54
C ASP A 702 -20.66 -31.55 -35.14
N VAL A 703 -19.89 -30.45 -35.17
CA VAL A 703 -18.49 -30.38 -34.74
C VAL A 703 -18.39 -30.20 -33.22
N THR A 704 -19.27 -29.38 -32.63
CA THR A 704 -19.37 -29.23 -31.17
C THR A 704 -19.73 -30.58 -30.51
N ASP A 705 -20.65 -31.34 -31.11
CA ASP A 705 -20.99 -32.71 -30.69
C ASP A 705 -19.84 -33.72 -30.91
N GLU A 706 -19.08 -33.61 -32.01
CA GLU A 706 -17.92 -34.49 -32.30
C GLU A 706 -16.72 -34.20 -31.37
N ARG A 707 -16.60 -32.95 -30.91
CA ARG A 707 -15.51 -32.45 -30.08
C ARG A 707 -15.97 -32.03 -28.68
N ALA A 708 -16.90 -32.75 -28.06
CA ALA A 708 -17.45 -32.37 -26.76
C ALA A 708 -16.34 -32.05 -25.72
N CYS A 709 -15.32 -32.92 -25.65
CA CYS A 709 -14.06 -32.84 -24.91
C CYS A 709 -13.14 -31.63 -25.25
N TYR A 710 -13.65 -30.60 -25.92
CA TYR A 710 -12.93 -29.38 -26.28
C TYR A 710 -13.72 -28.12 -25.90
N PHE A 711 -15.03 -28.28 -25.69
CA PHE A 711 -15.93 -27.22 -25.29
C PHE A 711 -16.28 -27.29 -23.79
N ASP A 712 -15.87 -28.36 -23.10
CA ASP A 712 -15.80 -28.48 -21.63
C ASP A 712 -14.38 -28.25 -21.05
N ASP A 713 -13.35 -28.16 -21.91
CA ASP A 713 -12.05 -27.59 -21.57
C ASP A 713 -12.22 -26.14 -21.07
N ALA A 714 -11.57 -25.81 -19.94
CA ALA A 714 -11.69 -24.51 -19.30
C ALA A 714 -10.37 -23.72 -19.31
N TYR A 715 -10.50 -22.40 -19.51
CA TYR A 715 -9.44 -21.42 -19.43
C TYR A 715 -9.68 -20.59 -18.17
N VAL A 716 -8.91 -20.84 -17.11
CA VAL A 716 -9.04 -20.12 -15.83
C VAL A 716 -8.07 -18.96 -15.82
N PHE A 717 -8.61 -17.76 -15.58
CA PHE A 717 -7.85 -16.54 -15.34
C PHE A 717 -8.03 -16.20 -13.86
N GLY A 718 -6.98 -16.23 -13.06
CA GLY A 718 -7.03 -15.69 -11.71
C GLY A 718 -7.00 -14.16 -11.72
N ASP A 719 -7.45 -13.55 -10.64
CA ASP A 719 -7.62 -12.09 -10.54
C ASP A 719 -6.33 -11.32 -10.88
N TYR A 720 -5.19 -11.77 -10.36
CA TYR A 720 -3.93 -11.03 -10.42
C TYR A 720 -2.88 -11.70 -11.32
N GLY A 721 -3.33 -12.30 -12.43
CA GLY A 721 -2.49 -12.72 -13.55
C GLY A 721 -2.10 -14.20 -13.62
N THR A 722 -2.64 -15.08 -12.76
CA THR A 722 -2.43 -16.53 -12.87
C THR A 722 -3.30 -17.13 -14.00
N PHE A 723 -2.82 -18.17 -14.69
CA PHE A 723 -3.54 -18.82 -15.79
C PHE A 723 -3.44 -20.34 -15.72
N GLU A 724 -4.55 -21.05 -15.99
CA GLU A 724 -4.59 -22.51 -16.05
C GLU A 724 -5.45 -23.01 -17.22
N ASN A 725 -4.99 -24.09 -17.87
CA ASN A 725 -5.78 -24.90 -18.80
C ASN A 725 -6.30 -26.14 -18.06
N ILE A 726 -7.59 -26.17 -17.69
CA ILE A 726 -8.20 -27.32 -17.02
C ILE A 726 -8.85 -28.22 -18.07
N LEU A 727 -8.25 -29.39 -18.31
CA LEU A 727 -8.49 -30.26 -19.47
C LEU A 727 -9.16 -31.62 -19.14
N GLN A 728 -9.78 -31.71 -17.95
CA GLN A 728 -10.56 -32.86 -17.47
C GLN A 728 -9.84 -34.23 -17.61
N ASP A 729 -10.60 -35.33 -17.81
CA ASP A 729 -10.08 -36.68 -18.08
C ASP A 729 -9.65 -36.87 -19.56
N GLU A 730 -10.29 -36.16 -20.50
CA GLU A 730 -10.02 -36.20 -21.94
C GLU A 730 -10.20 -34.81 -22.57
N THR A 731 -9.22 -34.38 -23.38
CA THR A 731 -9.27 -33.18 -24.23
C THR A 731 -9.18 -33.56 -25.73
N TRP A 732 -9.36 -32.62 -26.67
CA TRP A 732 -9.13 -32.87 -28.09
C TRP A 732 -7.63 -32.92 -28.45
N VAL A 733 -7.10 -34.13 -28.57
CA VAL A 733 -5.69 -34.37 -28.93
C VAL A 733 -5.56 -34.69 -30.42
N GLU A 734 -4.67 -33.98 -31.12
CA GLU A 734 -4.35 -34.21 -32.53
C GLU A 734 -3.14 -35.15 -32.70
N ALA A 735 -3.04 -35.83 -33.85
CA ALA A 735 -2.02 -36.84 -34.10
C ALA A 735 -0.56 -36.32 -34.06
N TRP A 736 -0.35 -34.99 -34.13
CA TRP A 736 0.98 -34.38 -33.96
C TRP A 736 1.46 -34.38 -32.49
N GLN A 737 0.55 -34.41 -31.51
CA GLN A 737 0.87 -34.62 -30.09
C GLN A 737 1.23 -36.09 -29.78
N GLY A 738 1.09 -37.00 -30.75
CA GLY A 738 1.42 -38.43 -30.61
C GLY A 738 0.21 -39.36 -30.48
N ALA A 739 -1.02 -38.83 -30.54
CA ALA A 739 -2.24 -39.63 -30.65
C ALA A 739 -2.28 -40.48 -31.93
N ALA A 740 -3.03 -41.59 -31.89
CA ALA A 740 -3.12 -42.53 -33.02
C ALA A 740 -3.98 -42.01 -34.19
N ALA A 741 -4.86 -41.06 -33.89
CA ALA A 741 -5.71 -40.25 -34.77
C ALA A 741 -6.17 -39.03 -33.97
N ASP A 742 -6.69 -38.00 -34.63
CA ASP A 742 -7.27 -36.84 -33.95
C ASP A 742 -8.57 -37.23 -33.23
N GLY A 743 -8.77 -36.80 -31.98
CA GLY A 743 -9.96 -37.13 -31.20
C GLY A 743 -9.82 -36.83 -29.70
N CYS A 744 -10.91 -37.05 -28.94
CA CYS A 744 -10.88 -37.02 -27.48
C CYS A 744 -9.91 -38.08 -26.94
N ALA A 745 -8.98 -37.66 -26.08
CA ALA A 745 -8.02 -38.51 -25.38
C ALA A 745 -7.44 -37.78 -24.16
N ALA A 746 -6.80 -38.52 -23.25
CA ALA A 746 -6.10 -37.92 -22.11
C ALA A 746 -5.08 -36.83 -22.57
N PRO A 747 -5.01 -35.68 -21.88
CA PRO A 747 -4.11 -34.57 -22.23
C PRO A 747 -2.63 -34.96 -22.38
N VAL A 748 -1.86 -34.19 -23.17
CA VAL A 748 -0.47 -34.52 -23.53
C VAL A 748 0.51 -33.34 -23.39
N ALA A 749 1.47 -33.48 -22.48
CA ALA A 749 2.56 -32.53 -22.22
C ALA A 749 3.27 -32.04 -23.51
N PRO A 750 3.63 -30.75 -23.59
CA PRO A 750 3.45 -29.71 -22.56
C PRO A 750 2.06 -29.04 -22.57
N HIS A 751 1.13 -29.51 -23.40
CA HIS A 751 -0.21 -28.91 -23.57
C HIS A 751 -1.27 -29.65 -22.73
N ASP A 752 -0.90 -30.07 -21.51
CA ASP A 752 -1.74 -30.85 -20.58
C ASP A 752 -2.14 -30.10 -19.31
N GLY A 753 -1.96 -28.78 -19.28
CA GLY A 753 -2.22 -27.94 -18.11
C GLY A 753 -1.20 -28.09 -16.98
N SER A 754 -0.27 -29.05 -17.05
CA SER A 754 0.67 -29.34 -15.96
C SER A 754 1.80 -28.31 -15.78
N ALA A 755 1.94 -27.37 -16.73
CA ALA A 755 2.89 -26.27 -16.65
C ALA A 755 2.23 -25.03 -16.04
N THR A 756 2.80 -24.50 -14.97
CA THR A 756 2.39 -23.21 -14.39
C THR A 756 2.40 -22.12 -15.45
N ALA A 757 1.31 -21.36 -15.54
CA ALA A 757 1.15 -20.29 -16.51
C ALA A 757 0.58 -19.02 -15.87
N ARG A 758 0.73 -17.92 -16.60
CA ARG A 758 0.27 -16.58 -16.27
C ARG A 758 -0.29 -15.89 -17.49
N PHE A 759 -1.06 -14.82 -17.28
CA PHE A 759 -1.47 -13.90 -18.33
C PHE A 759 -1.14 -12.45 -17.96
N ALA A 760 -1.05 -11.60 -18.98
CA ALA A 760 -1.11 -10.15 -18.86
C ALA A 760 -2.07 -9.62 -19.93
N TYR A 761 -3.04 -8.79 -19.52
CA TYR A 761 -4.03 -8.19 -20.42
C TYR A 761 -3.86 -6.68 -20.47
N ASP A 762 -3.61 -6.15 -21.67
CA ASP A 762 -3.65 -4.72 -21.96
C ASP A 762 -4.98 -4.40 -22.62
N ALA A 763 -5.91 -3.82 -21.85
CA ALA A 763 -7.23 -3.42 -22.32
C ALA A 763 -7.21 -2.24 -23.30
N ALA A 764 -6.16 -1.40 -23.29
CA ALA A 764 -6.02 -0.26 -24.19
C ALA A 764 -5.40 -0.65 -25.54
N GLY A 765 -4.44 -1.58 -25.52
CA GLY A 765 -3.90 -2.24 -26.71
C GLY A 765 -4.78 -3.37 -27.27
N GLN A 766 -5.73 -3.86 -26.47
CA GLN A 766 -6.58 -5.03 -26.75
C GLN A 766 -5.76 -6.31 -27.01
N THR A 767 -4.72 -6.52 -26.19
CA THR A 767 -3.81 -7.67 -26.30
C THR A 767 -3.74 -8.48 -25.01
N LEU A 768 -3.65 -9.80 -25.15
CA LEU A 768 -3.59 -10.77 -24.07
C LEU A 768 -2.37 -11.66 -24.27
N THR A 769 -1.39 -11.56 -23.38
CA THR A 769 -0.17 -12.39 -23.43
C THR A 769 -0.29 -13.52 -22.42
N ILE A 770 -0.44 -14.77 -22.89
CA ILE A 770 -0.25 -15.96 -22.07
C ILE A 770 1.25 -16.27 -22.00
N SER A 771 1.75 -16.68 -20.84
CA SER A 771 3.13 -17.17 -20.66
C SER A 771 3.14 -18.43 -19.79
N GLY A 772 3.87 -19.44 -20.23
CA GLY A 772 3.86 -20.81 -19.70
C GLY A 772 4.15 -21.78 -20.83
N LEU A 773 4.98 -22.79 -20.62
CA LEU A 773 5.39 -23.70 -21.70
C LEU A 773 4.23 -24.61 -22.10
N GLY A 774 3.67 -24.40 -23.29
CA GLY A 774 2.53 -25.16 -23.80
C GLY A 774 1.16 -24.71 -23.29
N ALA A 775 1.08 -23.59 -22.55
CA ALA A 775 -0.19 -22.96 -22.18
C ALA A 775 -0.81 -22.18 -23.35
N TYR A 776 -2.13 -22.23 -23.51
CA TYR A 776 -2.81 -21.71 -24.72
C TYR A 776 -4.26 -21.28 -24.48
N ILE A 777 -4.80 -20.51 -25.43
CA ILE A 777 -6.24 -20.28 -25.61
C ILE A 777 -6.61 -20.85 -26.97
N GLY A 778 -7.77 -21.50 -27.06
CA GLY A 778 -8.24 -22.04 -28.33
C GLY A 778 -7.56 -23.36 -28.69
N LEU A 779 -6.65 -23.41 -29.67
CA LEU A 779 -6.00 -24.67 -30.07
C LEU A 779 -4.49 -24.64 -29.82
N PRO A 780 -3.89 -25.65 -29.18
CA PRO A 780 -2.48 -25.63 -28.75
C PRO A 780 -1.47 -25.57 -29.90
N LYS A 781 -1.92 -25.80 -31.15
CA LYS A 781 -1.08 -25.64 -32.34
C LYS A 781 -0.90 -24.20 -32.81
N ALA A 782 -1.78 -23.28 -32.43
CA ALA A 782 -1.84 -21.94 -33.00
C ALA A 782 -1.01 -20.97 -32.14
N ILE A 783 0.21 -20.66 -32.57
CA ILE A 783 1.13 -19.75 -31.88
C ILE A 783 1.52 -18.60 -32.81
N ASN A 784 2.11 -17.51 -32.29
CA ASN A 784 2.45 -16.35 -33.11
C ASN A 784 3.37 -16.71 -34.30
N GLY A 785 2.84 -16.53 -35.50
CA GLY A 785 3.53 -16.78 -36.76
C GLY A 785 3.66 -18.25 -37.20
N ALA A 786 3.10 -19.22 -36.45
CA ALA A 786 3.17 -20.63 -36.84
C ALA A 786 1.99 -21.50 -36.36
N GLU A 787 1.55 -22.43 -37.21
CA GLU A 787 0.90 -23.68 -36.76
C GLU A 787 1.98 -24.73 -36.45
N ILE A 788 2.10 -25.16 -35.19
CA ILE A 788 3.07 -26.18 -34.80
C ILE A 788 2.59 -27.61 -35.11
N ALA A 789 3.56 -28.51 -35.28
CA ALA A 789 3.33 -29.92 -35.64
C ALA A 789 4.23 -30.89 -34.83
N SER A 790 4.65 -30.47 -33.63
CA SER A 790 5.46 -31.27 -32.69
C SER A 790 5.41 -30.63 -31.30
N PRO A 791 5.27 -31.40 -30.20
CA PRO A 791 5.38 -30.88 -28.82
C PRO A 791 6.69 -30.14 -28.54
N ASP A 792 7.81 -30.56 -29.16
CA ASP A 792 9.12 -29.89 -29.09
C ASP A 792 9.12 -28.43 -29.60
N ALA A 793 8.04 -27.97 -30.24
CA ALA A 793 7.88 -26.61 -30.76
C ALA A 793 6.86 -25.76 -29.97
N ALA A 794 6.37 -26.26 -28.83
CA ALA A 794 5.49 -25.51 -27.95
C ALA A 794 6.08 -24.15 -27.56
N ALA A 795 5.25 -23.11 -27.55
CA ALA A 795 5.68 -21.78 -27.14
C ALA A 795 5.74 -21.67 -25.61
N SER A 796 6.66 -20.84 -25.11
CA SER A 796 6.69 -20.41 -23.70
C SER A 796 5.87 -19.13 -23.46
N SER A 797 5.40 -18.48 -24.52
CA SER A 797 4.45 -17.36 -24.48
C SER A 797 3.74 -17.22 -25.82
N ILE A 798 2.46 -16.82 -25.78
CA ILE A 798 1.63 -16.55 -26.95
C ILE A 798 0.87 -15.24 -26.70
N ILE A 799 0.94 -14.32 -27.65
CA ILE A 799 0.21 -13.05 -27.65
C ILE A 799 -1.03 -13.20 -28.55
N TYR A 800 -2.20 -12.94 -27.99
CA TYR A 800 -3.48 -12.90 -28.68
C TYR A 800 -3.95 -11.44 -28.77
N ASN A 801 -4.75 -11.12 -29.78
CA ASN A 801 -5.65 -9.96 -29.64
C ASN A 801 -6.88 -10.44 -28.87
N ALA A 802 -7.39 -9.65 -27.93
CA ALA A 802 -8.49 -10.04 -27.05
C ALA A 802 -9.45 -8.88 -26.83
N TYR A 803 -10.75 -9.15 -26.99
CA TYR A 803 -11.82 -8.17 -27.00
C TYR A 803 -12.92 -8.63 -26.06
N LEU A 804 -12.99 -8.03 -24.87
CA LEU A 804 -14.07 -8.26 -23.90
C LEU A 804 -15.33 -7.48 -24.34
N ASN A 805 -16.47 -8.15 -24.40
CA ASN A 805 -17.73 -7.61 -24.92
C ASN A 805 -18.77 -7.31 -23.81
N ASP A 806 -19.62 -6.32 -24.06
CA ASP A 806 -20.74 -5.89 -23.19
C ASP A 806 -21.73 -7.02 -22.79
N ASP A 807 -21.71 -8.16 -23.50
CA ASP A 807 -22.59 -9.30 -23.27
C ASP A 807 -21.94 -10.46 -22.46
N GLY A 808 -20.73 -10.24 -21.92
CA GLY A 808 -19.98 -11.23 -21.14
C GLY A 808 -19.23 -12.27 -21.97
N THR A 809 -19.15 -12.07 -23.28
CA THR A 809 -18.28 -12.86 -24.17
C THR A 809 -16.89 -12.21 -24.32
N MET A 810 -15.92 -12.99 -24.79
CA MET A 810 -14.61 -12.47 -25.21
C MET A 810 -14.21 -13.08 -26.56
N ASP A 811 -14.00 -12.24 -27.57
CA ASP A 811 -13.37 -12.66 -28.83
C ASP A 811 -11.84 -12.68 -28.65
N VAL A 812 -11.19 -13.76 -29.07
CA VAL A 812 -9.73 -13.95 -28.97
C VAL A 812 -9.18 -14.42 -30.32
N THR A 813 -8.11 -13.78 -30.81
CA THR A 813 -7.53 -14.08 -32.14
C THR A 813 -6.02 -14.25 -32.08
N VAL A 814 -5.45 -15.05 -33.00
CA VAL A 814 -4.00 -15.21 -33.16
C VAL A 814 -3.61 -15.44 -34.62
N GLU A 815 -2.63 -14.69 -35.12
CA GLU A 815 -2.03 -14.94 -36.44
C GLU A 815 -0.99 -16.07 -36.34
N ALA A 816 -1.38 -17.27 -36.79
CA ALA A 816 -0.56 -18.49 -36.85
C ALA A 816 0.28 -18.61 -38.15
N GLY A 817 0.51 -17.50 -38.84
CA GLY A 817 1.27 -17.41 -40.09
C GLY A 817 0.76 -16.29 -41.00
N GLU A 818 1.53 -15.88 -42.01
CA GLU A 818 1.21 -14.71 -42.86
C GLU A 818 -0.19 -14.84 -43.52
N ASN A 819 -1.19 -14.10 -43.03
CA ASN A 819 -2.61 -14.23 -43.39
C ASN A 819 -3.22 -15.60 -42.99
N VAL A 820 -2.93 -16.11 -41.79
CA VAL A 820 -3.54 -17.31 -41.20
C VAL A 820 -4.00 -16.98 -39.79
N TRP A 821 -5.28 -16.63 -39.65
CA TRP A 821 -5.85 -16.16 -38.38
C TRP A 821 -6.77 -17.21 -37.79
N TRP A 822 -6.44 -17.71 -36.61
CA TRP A 822 -7.36 -18.47 -35.77
C TRP A 822 -8.16 -17.51 -34.89
N ASN A 823 -9.44 -17.81 -34.71
CA ASN A 823 -10.40 -16.97 -34.01
C ASN A 823 -11.25 -17.85 -33.08
N TYR A 824 -11.45 -17.35 -31.87
CA TYR A 824 -12.10 -18.04 -30.76
C TYR A 824 -13.11 -17.09 -30.09
N VAL A 825 -14.25 -17.60 -29.65
CA VAL A 825 -15.23 -16.85 -28.87
C VAL A 825 -15.42 -17.57 -27.55
N LEU A 826 -14.99 -16.95 -26.45
CA LEU A 826 -15.13 -17.50 -25.11
C LEU A 826 -16.37 -16.94 -24.40
N THR A 827 -16.90 -17.72 -23.47
CA THR A 827 -18.03 -17.38 -22.59
C THR A 827 -17.74 -17.79 -21.16
N LYS A 828 -18.04 -16.94 -20.18
CA LYS A 828 -18.26 -17.40 -18.80
C LYS A 828 -19.56 -18.24 -18.74
N PRO A 829 -19.71 -19.18 -17.79
CA PRO A 829 -21.01 -19.77 -17.48
C PRO A 829 -22.02 -18.69 -17.08
N SER A 830 -23.31 -18.94 -17.34
CA SER A 830 -24.37 -18.21 -16.64
C SER A 830 -24.55 -18.80 -15.24
N GLU A 831 -24.49 -17.95 -14.23
CA GLU A 831 -24.86 -18.23 -12.83
C GLU A 831 -26.32 -18.72 -12.69
#